data_AF-A0A5T0VA20-F1
#
_entry.id   AF-A0A5T0VA20-F1
#
_cell.length_a   1.000
_cell.length_b   1.000
_cell.length_c   1.000
_cell.angle_alpha   90.00
_cell.angle_beta   90.00
_cell.angle_gamma   90.00
#
_symmetry.space_group_name_H-M   'P 1'
#
loop_
_entity.id
_entity.type
_entity.pdbx_description
1 polymer ?
#
loop_
_entity_poly.entity_id
_entity_poly.type
_entity_poly.pdbx_seq_one_letter_code
_entity_poly.pdbx_strand_id
1 'polypeptide(L)'
;MAVILSKRIDGTGSRLICLMNAFFLSKKANLDIPVKFTWGEFKPYTKTADCNGFRKISDDNNIQILGLCTDEKENIFTESFISSFFINQINGNIVELNSYFNLEDFNTFLSENTGSDIYINTPLGDLCPRWFKNISYEEYRHEMSLIWKKLEFNVKIEQIMENAKKQANERIGNNFIAIHIRSGDAIYDYGDFRKFNLQSVYHATPCEIPLAIIEKNLNRKILLSGDDLETIQKIAEVSGHPEIYTMDDFRDVKTMSNLELFFFDIAFMSKALRLYGTHSAVVRLANFIGDQQFVNNYEEIDASQYLDIHNKYYPILNVSPSQKAFSLFHAFLYSKVLGKPIEYSISVLEDALKYDPDNDKYHIHIVDSLLSNNKKKEAEEYLCKVFFELNRKEQYIKTLLLRGWIGIVYKKEFQNYLKFAEKDFPCICYVASMITEFEGNIIRSHGFAILASNSKYKTFFYDSCLRIEEKVRLYYEKQNLERKKENALLFRNKALIFKSEWKWNKAVFSYQSSLEYTDDYLLEFLAFLVDIGKINLLNDIIEKYSYERLKSISELDKFSSVKDYLIFYDKYILNNSKMYYFLRDHNNSQSAILDFLSNHKDIDSIDENNELVITYLLMILIKKYKLKNIEFDIVKFYRKIWNKNLVRAQYIISKVHFIQWNNVDIIIGILSDLTALGDMNNRKILNIRKKIFNQLLIYTRKSNAKIAVCLWGIFRGNSDKTLKLIKENIIKPLNADVFLHLWDHWDVWNGYGGDLHWVRRYIERRNRKFFPKEICNYDTLKKYFPNVFRKISTPIKDDLPLDNIYSLLNPRKILIESQDDFINSVTIPMRYLEYSPFPNYAPYSRARLRYGMYKSFSLTKEVEQKYDYIILARVDQAYLDKFDQEQLFSLKDNDLLCRFLRHGLDDRIIAAKNSVIEKFVDKYSFMIERKKVDFYDSIKNSFHLKGEEGVGVLWCLENNISPININMNIDIYLPSKGMIPDFYNELITDLKTSGLCFSNKEEYINFVKFVKQNQQNLFKKYLNVGAVDRVKKHLSYRLGEIVLNNYNSFGKCIFIPFLLYIESNKFKKQNSKKLNRNKPLKYYDDYEQALVEQNSIAYKIGNIIVNVNKRGKMGYFRVFCEIINIIKNKG
;
A
#
# COMPACT_ATOMS: atom_id res chain seq x y z
N MET A 1 -19.73 -14.35 -7.84
CA MET A 1 -18.50 -15.05 -7.44
C MET A 1 -17.64 -15.16 -8.68
N ALA A 2 -16.32 -14.95 -8.55
CA ALA A 2 -15.41 -15.04 -9.71
C ALA A 2 -15.42 -16.45 -10.32
N VAL A 3 -14.92 -16.59 -11.54
CA VAL A 3 -14.79 -17.87 -12.25
C VAL A 3 -13.31 -18.09 -12.58
N ILE A 4 -12.78 -19.28 -12.29
CA ILE A 4 -11.45 -19.66 -12.76
C ILE A 4 -11.59 -20.21 -14.17
N LEU A 5 -10.84 -19.64 -15.11
CA LEU A 5 -11.02 -19.81 -16.54
C LEU A 5 -9.77 -20.41 -17.20
N SER A 6 -9.97 -21.47 -17.97
CA SER A 6 -9.00 -21.94 -18.96
C SER A 6 -9.37 -21.44 -20.37
N LYS A 7 -8.54 -20.56 -20.95
CA LYS A 7 -8.83 -19.86 -22.22
C LYS A 7 -7.79 -20.10 -23.34
N ARG A 8 -7.06 -21.22 -23.32
CA ARG A 8 -6.05 -21.47 -24.36
C ARG A 8 -6.68 -21.92 -25.68
N ILE A 9 -6.03 -21.55 -26.77
CA ILE A 9 -6.44 -21.89 -28.14
C ILE A 9 -5.37 -22.68 -28.91
N ASP A 10 -4.21 -22.98 -28.31
CA ASP A 10 -3.11 -23.74 -28.92
C ASP A 10 -3.34 -25.28 -28.84
N GLY A 11 -2.31 -26.12 -28.93
CA GLY A 11 -2.48 -27.58 -28.99
C GLY A 11 -3.21 -28.20 -27.79
N THR A 12 -3.87 -29.33 -28.01
CA THR A 12 -4.69 -30.07 -27.02
C THR A 12 -3.95 -30.27 -25.70
N GLY A 13 -2.66 -30.63 -25.72
CA GLY A 13 -1.88 -30.79 -24.50
C GLY A 13 -1.76 -29.52 -23.66
N SER A 14 -1.54 -28.37 -24.31
CA SER A 14 -1.48 -27.07 -23.64
C SER A 14 -2.83 -26.67 -23.05
N ARG A 15 -3.92 -26.94 -23.78
CA ARG A 15 -5.30 -26.70 -23.32
C ARG A 15 -5.63 -27.55 -22.09
N LEU A 16 -5.27 -28.84 -22.11
CA LEU A 16 -5.50 -29.77 -20.99
C LEU A 16 -4.72 -29.36 -19.74
N ILE A 17 -3.43 -29.01 -19.85
CA ILE A 17 -2.65 -28.54 -18.70
C ILE A 17 -3.27 -27.28 -18.09
N CYS A 18 -3.69 -26.34 -18.94
CA CYS A 18 -4.34 -25.11 -18.49
C CYS A 18 -5.67 -25.41 -17.76
N LEU A 19 -6.47 -26.34 -18.30
CA LEU A 19 -7.70 -26.80 -17.67
C LEU A 19 -7.43 -27.47 -16.31
N MET A 20 -6.41 -28.33 -16.22
CA MET A 20 -6.02 -28.97 -14.97
C MET A 20 -5.53 -27.94 -13.94
N ASN A 21 -4.80 -26.91 -14.37
CA ASN A 21 -4.42 -25.78 -13.52
C ASN A 21 -5.64 -25.03 -12.98
N ALA A 22 -6.70 -24.87 -13.78
CA ALA A 22 -7.94 -24.26 -13.33
C ALA A 22 -8.62 -25.07 -12.21
N PHE A 23 -8.69 -26.40 -12.37
CA PHE A 23 -9.18 -27.29 -11.32
C PHE A 23 -8.29 -27.27 -10.07
N PHE A 24 -6.97 -27.21 -10.24
CA PHE A 24 -6.03 -27.13 -9.11
C PHE A 24 -6.25 -25.86 -8.29
N LEU A 25 -6.34 -24.70 -8.95
CA LEU A 25 -6.58 -23.42 -8.30
C LEU A 25 -7.95 -23.37 -7.61
N SER A 26 -8.99 -23.89 -8.25
CA SER A 26 -10.33 -23.99 -7.66
C SER A 26 -10.30 -24.84 -6.38
N LYS A 27 -9.63 -26.00 -6.40
CA LYS A 27 -9.49 -26.87 -5.24
C LYS A 27 -8.72 -26.21 -4.08
N LYS A 28 -7.69 -25.42 -4.38
CA LYS A 28 -6.86 -24.76 -3.36
C LYS A 28 -7.46 -23.44 -2.86
N ALA A 29 -8.44 -22.87 -3.56
CA ALA A 29 -9.17 -21.70 -3.11
C ALA A 29 -10.13 -22.07 -1.97
N ASN A 30 -10.17 -21.25 -0.90
CA ASN A 30 -11.06 -21.48 0.25
C ASN A 30 -12.55 -21.13 -0.01
N LEU A 31 -12.96 -20.97 -1.27
CA LEU A 31 -14.21 -20.32 -1.66
C LEU A 31 -15.05 -21.11 -2.68
N ASP A 32 -14.73 -22.38 -2.96
CA ASP A 32 -15.43 -23.25 -3.94
C ASP A 32 -15.70 -22.54 -5.28
N ILE A 33 -14.66 -21.95 -5.85
CA ILE A 33 -14.78 -21.10 -7.04
C ILE A 33 -15.05 -21.97 -8.28
N PRO A 34 -16.08 -21.66 -9.08
CA PRO A 34 -16.40 -22.44 -10.27
C PRO A 34 -15.27 -22.39 -11.31
N VAL A 35 -15.00 -23.55 -11.91
CA VAL A 35 -14.10 -23.68 -13.06
C VAL A 35 -14.92 -23.63 -14.34
N LYS A 36 -14.46 -22.86 -15.32
CA LYS A 36 -14.99 -22.90 -16.69
C LYS A 36 -13.84 -22.95 -17.70
N PHE A 37 -14.14 -23.43 -18.91
CA PHE A 37 -13.19 -23.37 -20.02
C PHE A 37 -13.84 -22.95 -21.33
N THR A 38 -13.05 -22.34 -22.19
CA THR A 38 -13.40 -22.09 -23.59
C THR A 38 -12.59 -23.00 -24.49
N TRP A 39 -13.13 -23.33 -25.66
CA TRP A 39 -12.47 -24.17 -26.65
C TRP A 39 -12.54 -23.48 -28.02
N GLY A 40 -11.72 -22.45 -28.20
CA GLY A 40 -11.71 -21.66 -29.43
C GLY A 40 -11.04 -22.39 -30.60
N GLU A 41 -11.36 -21.96 -31.81
CA GLU A 41 -10.65 -22.38 -33.02
C GLU A 41 -9.16 -22.04 -32.91
N PHE A 42 -8.30 -23.03 -33.22
CA PHE A 42 -6.87 -22.80 -33.30
C PHE A 42 -6.54 -21.97 -34.55
N LYS A 43 -5.76 -20.91 -34.38
CA LYS A 43 -5.14 -20.19 -35.49
C LYS A 43 -3.66 -20.56 -35.55
N PRO A 44 -3.20 -21.28 -36.58
CA PRO A 44 -1.81 -21.68 -36.68
C PRO A 44 -0.89 -20.46 -36.78
N TYR A 45 0.28 -20.56 -36.18
CA TYR A 45 1.39 -19.63 -36.41
C TYR A 45 2.19 -19.98 -37.68
N THR A 46 1.76 -21.01 -38.43
CA THR A 46 2.43 -21.53 -39.61
C THR A 46 1.84 -20.92 -40.89
N LYS A 47 2.65 -20.86 -41.95
CA LYS A 47 2.27 -20.27 -43.25
C LYS A 47 1.13 -21.01 -43.97
N THR A 48 0.83 -22.24 -43.55
CA THR A 48 -0.15 -23.13 -44.17
C THR A 48 -1.26 -23.46 -43.17
N ALA A 49 -2.51 -23.28 -43.59
CA ALA A 49 -3.71 -23.29 -42.77
C ALA A 49 -4.24 -24.69 -42.37
N ASP A 50 -3.58 -25.77 -42.81
CA ASP A 50 -4.11 -27.13 -42.67
C ASP A 50 -3.61 -27.82 -41.38
N CYS A 51 -4.09 -27.33 -40.24
CA CYS A 51 -3.58 -27.66 -38.91
C CYS A 51 -3.95 -29.06 -38.41
N ASN A 52 -5.05 -29.62 -38.92
CA ASN A 52 -5.67 -30.81 -38.35
C ASN A 52 -5.08 -32.11 -38.90
N GLY A 53 -4.18 -32.02 -39.90
CA GLY A 53 -3.70 -33.18 -40.63
C GLY A 53 -2.24 -33.12 -41.06
N PHE A 54 -1.36 -32.38 -40.39
CA PHE A 54 0.06 -32.35 -40.78
C PHE A 54 0.68 -33.75 -40.62
N ARG A 55 0.58 -34.55 -41.68
CA ARG A 55 1.42 -35.66 -42.11
C ARG A 55 2.05 -35.23 -43.44
N LYS A 56 2.53 -33.98 -43.51
CA LYS A 56 3.06 -33.41 -44.75
C LYS A 56 4.57 -33.64 -44.80
N ILE A 57 4.97 -34.33 -45.87
CA ILE A 57 6.26 -34.23 -46.55
C ILE A 57 6.74 -32.77 -46.49
N SER A 58 7.77 -32.49 -45.68
CA SER A 58 8.52 -31.24 -45.80
C SER A 58 9.07 -31.13 -47.22
N ASP A 59 9.19 -29.90 -47.75
CA ASP A 59 9.95 -29.65 -48.98
C ASP A 59 11.43 -30.09 -48.81
N ASP A 60 11.85 -30.24 -47.54
CA ASP A 60 13.12 -30.74 -47.03
C ASP A 60 13.09 -32.28 -46.87
N ASN A 61 13.08 -33.05 -47.97
CA ASN A 61 13.26 -34.54 -48.01
C ASN A 61 12.13 -35.48 -47.53
N ASN A 62 10.84 -35.25 -47.80
CA ASN A 62 9.79 -36.29 -47.55
C ASN A 62 9.64 -36.73 -46.07
N ILE A 63 9.94 -35.85 -45.11
CA ILE A 63 9.94 -36.20 -43.68
C ILE A 63 8.51 -36.30 -43.14
N GLN A 64 8.24 -37.38 -42.39
CA GLN A 64 6.97 -37.56 -41.69
C GLN A 64 7.02 -36.90 -40.32
N ILE A 65 6.43 -35.72 -40.23
CA ILE A 65 6.23 -35.02 -38.95
C ILE A 65 4.79 -35.23 -38.47
N LEU A 66 4.62 -35.66 -37.22
CA LEU A 66 3.34 -35.67 -36.53
C LEU A 66 2.94 -34.24 -36.15
N GLY A 67 1.86 -33.76 -36.78
CA GLY A 67 1.32 -32.43 -36.57
C GLY A 67 0.80 -32.16 -35.17
N LEU A 68 0.52 -30.88 -34.91
CA LEU A 68 -0.15 -30.44 -33.69
C LEU A 68 -1.54 -31.09 -33.59
N CYS A 69 -1.86 -31.65 -32.42
CA CYS A 69 -3.22 -32.10 -32.12
C CYS A 69 -4.09 -30.90 -31.72
N THR A 70 -5.11 -30.58 -32.53
CA THR A 70 -6.16 -29.59 -32.25
C THR A 70 -7.50 -30.14 -32.72
N ASP A 71 -8.23 -30.79 -31.81
CA ASP A 71 -9.52 -31.40 -32.13
C ASP A 71 -10.66 -30.72 -31.35
N GLU A 72 -11.89 -30.98 -31.77
CA GLU A 72 -13.10 -30.48 -31.11
C GLU A 72 -13.24 -31.10 -29.71
N LYS A 73 -13.76 -30.31 -28.77
CA LYS A 73 -13.97 -30.75 -27.37
C LYS A 73 -14.90 -31.97 -27.29
N GLU A 74 -15.85 -32.10 -28.20
CA GLU A 74 -16.77 -33.24 -28.34
C GLU A 74 -16.04 -34.55 -28.63
N ASN A 75 -14.88 -34.48 -29.30
CA ASN A 75 -14.05 -35.65 -29.59
C ASN A 75 -13.13 -36.02 -28.41
N ILE A 76 -13.09 -35.22 -27.35
CA ILE A 76 -12.21 -35.39 -26.19
C ILE A 76 -13.02 -35.75 -24.94
N PHE A 77 -14.04 -34.96 -24.63
CA PHE A 77 -14.78 -35.03 -23.37
C PHE A 77 -16.18 -35.64 -23.54
N THR A 78 -16.77 -36.11 -22.46
CA THR A 78 -18.18 -36.51 -22.42
C THR A 78 -19.10 -35.29 -22.58
N GLU A 79 -20.34 -35.53 -23.03
CA GLU A 79 -21.38 -34.48 -23.08
C GLU A 79 -21.70 -33.90 -21.69
N SER A 80 -21.65 -34.75 -20.65
CA SER A 80 -21.79 -34.36 -19.24
C SER A 80 -20.71 -33.35 -18.81
N PHE A 81 -19.46 -33.61 -19.16
CA PHE A 81 -18.35 -32.72 -18.81
C PHE A 81 -18.41 -31.39 -19.56
N ILE A 82 -18.72 -31.44 -20.86
CA ILE A 82 -18.89 -30.24 -21.67
C ILE A 82 -20.01 -29.37 -21.10
N SER A 83 -21.20 -29.94 -20.86
CA SER A 83 -22.34 -29.19 -20.30
C SER A 83 -22.05 -28.58 -18.93
N SER A 84 -21.21 -29.23 -18.13
CA SER A 84 -20.84 -28.76 -16.78
C SER A 84 -19.81 -27.61 -16.78
N PHE A 85 -18.79 -27.67 -17.64
CA PHE A 85 -17.62 -26.79 -17.53
C PHE A 85 -17.37 -25.87 -18.73
N PHE A 86 -17.88 -26.19 -19.92
CA PHE A 86 -17.63 -25.39 -21.11
C PHE A 86 -18.51 -24.12 -21.17
N ILE A 87 -17.94 -23.03 -21.66
CA ILE A 87 -18.67 -21.80 -22.01
C ILE A 87 -18.29 -21.34 -23.42
N ASN A 88 -19.29 -20.90 -24.20
CA ASN A 88 -19.11 -20.41 -25.57
C ASN A 88 -18.52 -18.99 -25.61
N GLN A 89 -18.87 -18.14 -24.66
CA GLN A 89 -18.47 -16.73 -24.62
C GLN A 89 -18.14 -16.29 -23.21
N ILE A 90 -17.22 -15.33 -23.09
CA ILE A 90 -16.80 -14.74 -21.82
C ILE A 90 -17.46 -13.37 -21.72
N ASN A 91 -18.47 -13.27 -20.87
CA ASN A 91 -19.21 -12.03 -20.64
C ASN A 91 -18.71 -11.38 -19.34
N GLY A 92 -17.50 -10.80 -19.39
CA GLY A 92 -16.86 -10.21 -18.22
C GLY A 92 -15.40 -9.82 -18.42
N ASN A 93 -14.79 -9.28 -17.37
CA ASN A 93 -13.39 -8.89 -17.33
C ASN A 93 -12.50 -10.10 -17.07
N ILE A 94 -11.51 -10.29 -17.95
CA ILE A 94 -10.48 -11.32 -17.78
C ILE A 94 -9.31 -10.73 -17.01
N VAL A 95 -8.96 -11.37 -15.90
CA VAL A 95 -7.83 -11.02 -15.06
C VAL A 95 -6.77 -12.11 -15.22
N GLU A 96 -5.56 -11.72 -15.60
CA GLU A 96 -4.43 -12.64 -15.71
C GLU A 96 -3.83 -12.93 -14.33
N LEU A 97 -3.38 -14.16 -14.13
CA LEU A 97 -2.74 -14.59 -12.89
C LEU A 97 -1.34 -13.93 -12.75
N ASN A 98 -1.17 -13.01 -11.81
CA ASN A 98 0.13 -12.40 -11.52
C ASN A 98 1.04 -13.37 -10.73
N SER A 99 2.36 -13.15 -10.71
CA SER A 99 3.31 -14.02 -10.00
C SER A 99 3.11 -13.96 -8.48
N TYR A 100 2.37 -14.91 -7.91
CA TYR A 100 2.22 -15.08 -6.46
C TYR A 100 3.38 -15.92 -5.90
N PHE A 101 3.56 -15.92 -4.57
CA PHE A 101 4.57 -16.75 -3.93
C PHE A 101 3.99 -17.74 -2.92
N ASN A 102 2.80 -17.49 -2.38
CA ASN A 102 2.10 -18.40 -1.50
C ASN A 102 0.57 -18.43 -1.78
N LEU A 103 -0.13 -19.41 -1.20
CA LEU A 103 -1.57 -19.59 -1.40
C LEU A 103 -2.43 -18.49 -0.75
N GLU A 104 -1.94 -17.84 0.31
CA GLU A 104 -2.63 -16.73 0.98
C GLU A 104 -2.69 -15.48 0.08
N ASP A 105 -1.62 -15.22 -0.69
CA ASP A 105 -1.57 -14.15 -1.68
C ASP A 105 -2.63 -14.37 -2.76
N PHE A 106 -2.77 -15.62 -3.22
CA PHE A 106 -3.81 -15.98 -4.20
C PHE A 106 -5.21 -15.83 -3.60
N ASN A 107 -5.45 -16.29 -2.37
CA ASN A 107 -6.73 -16.08 -1.69
C ASN A 107 -7.05 -14.58 -1.49
N THR A 108 -6.03 -13.76 -1.21
CA THR A 108 -6.18 -12.30 -1.12
C THR A 108 -6.53 -11.71 -2.48
N PHE A 109 -5.82 -12.09 -3.53
CA PHE A 109 -6.12 -11.70 -4.90
C PHE A 109 -7.55 -12.09 -5.31
N LEU A 110 -8.01 -13.29 -4.94
CA LEU A 110 -9.38 -13.73 -5.14
C LEU A 110 -10.39 -12.83 -4.41
N SER A 111 -10.09 -12.43 -3.17
CA SER A 111 -10.94 -11.53 -2.39
C SER A 111 -11.00 -10.09 -2.93
N GLU A 112 -9.95 -9.65 -3.64
CA GLU A 112 -9.91 -8.35 -4.32
C GLU A 112 -10.63 -8.38 -5.67
N ASN A 113 -10.76 -9.56 -6.27
CA ASN A 113 -11.32 -9.76 -7.61
C ASN A 113 -12.63 -10.56 -7.52
N THR A 114 -13.60 -10.05 -6.77
CA THR A 114 -14.92 -10.67 -6.59
C THR A 114 -15.98 -10.08 -7.52
N GLY A 115 -16.71 -10.92 -8.23
CA GLY A 115 -17.81 -10.52 -9.12
C GLY A 115 -18.21 -11.67 -10.03
N SER A 116 -19.47 -11.78 -10.44
CA SER A 116 -19.89 -12.82 -11.42
C SER A 116 -19.39 -12.55 -12.84
N ASP A 117 -18.89 -11.34 -13.07
CA ASP A 117 -18.31 -10.83 -14.32
C ASP A 117 -16.77 -10.90 -14.32
N ILE A 118 -16.14 -11.52 -13.33
CA ILE A 118 -14.68 -11.65 -13.24
C ILE A 118 -14.24 -13.07 -13.58
N TYR A 119 -13.34 -13.19 -14.57
CA TYR A 119 -12.76 -14.44 -15.03
C TYR A 119 -11.25 -14.44 -14.79
N ILE A 120 -10.74 -15.37 -14.00
CA ILE A 120 -9.32 -15.46 -13.68
C ILE A 120 -8.69 -16.47 -14.63
N ASN A 121 -7.89 -15.97 -15.58
CA ASN A 121 -7.27 -16.82 -16.59
C ASN A 121 -6.09 -17.60 -16.02
N THR A 122 -6.06 -18.91 -16.29
CA THR A 122 -5.00 -19.79 -15.81
C THR A 122 -3.83 -19.89 -16.79
N PRO A 123 -2.57 -19.92 -16.31
CA PRO A 123 -1.41 -20.03 -17.17
C PRO A 123 -1.16 -21.48 -17.61
N LEU A 124 -0.40 -21.66 -18.71
CA LEU A 124 0.13 -22.96 -19.15
C LEU A 124 1.27 -23.47 -18.27
N GLY A 125 2.04 -22.58 -17.63
CA GLY A 125 3.19 -22.99 -16.83
C GLY A 125 2.78 -23.84 -15.63
N ASP A 126 3.69 -24.70 -15.16
CA ASP A 126 3.49 -25.41 -13.89
C ASP A 126 3.31 -24.37 -12.78
N LEU A 127 2.21 -24.49 -12.01
CA LEU A 127 1.91 -23.51 -10.96
C LEU A 127 2.90 -23.58 -9.80
N CYS A 128 3.49 -24.75 -9.54
CA CYS A 128 4.49 -24.93 -8.49
C CYS A 128 5.81 -25.37 -9.12
N PRO A 129 6.97 -24.81 -8.71
CA PRO A 129 7.14 -23.76 -7.70
C PRO A 129 6.96 -22.32 -8.25
N ARG A 130 6.50 -22.15 -9.51
CA ARG A 130 6.60 -20.86 -10.22
C ARG A 130 5.65 -19.76 -9.70
N TRP A 131 4.42 -20.11 -9.36
CA TRP A 131 3.40 -19.23 -8.75
C TRP A 131 3.11 -19.57 -7.29
N PHE A 132 3.45 -20.77 -6.83
CA PHE A 132 3.30 -21.17 -5.42
C PHE A 132 4.56 -21.85 -4.96
N LYS A 133 5.34 -21.17 -4.11
CA LYS A 133 6.58 -21.69 -3.53
C LYS A 133 6.36 -22.50 -2.26
N ASN A 134 5.20 -22.32 -1.62
CA ASN A 134 4.81 -23.04 -0.40
C ASN A 134 4.16 -24.40 -0.69
N ILE A 135 4.03 -24.80 -1.96
CA ILE A 135 3.52 -26.11 -2.38
C ILE A 135 4.68 -26.81 -3.10
N SER A 136 5.01 -28.03 -2.66
CA SER A 136 6.07 -28.82 -3.30
C SER A 136 5.67 -29.24 -4.71
N TYR A 137 6.66 -29.47 -5.58
CA TYR A 137 6.37 -29.94 -6.95
C TYR A 137 5.72 -31.33 -6.91
N GLU A 138 6.12 -32.18 -5.97
CA GLU A 138 5.57 -33.51 -5.74
C GLU A 138 4.09 -33.45 -5.34
N GLU A 139 3.74 -32.56 -4.41
CA GLU A 139 2.33 -32.33 -4.02
C GLU A 139 1.51 -31.82 -5.19
N TYR A 140 2.01 -30.82 -5.92
CA TYR A 140 1.34 -30.28 -7.10
C TYR A 140 1.12 -31.37 -8.15
N ARG A 141 2.15 -32.17 -8.46
CA ARG A 141 2.05 -33.27 -9.42
C ARG A 141 1.03 -34.32 -8.99
N HIS A 142 1.05 -34.72 -7.71
CA HIS A 142 0.08 -35.67 -7.18
C HIS A 142 -1.36 -35.17 -7.39
N GLU A 143 -1.61 -33.89 -7.09
CA GLU A 143 -2.91 -33.26 -7.31
C GLU A 143 -3.30 -33.21 -8.79
N MET A 144 -2.35 -32.90 -9.68
CA MET A 144 -2.58 -32.93 -11.14
C MET A 144 -2.95 -34.34 -11.62
N SER A 145 -2.33 -35.40 -11.09
CA SER A 145 -2.72 -36.80 -11.39
C SER A 145 -4.16 -37.11 -10.94
N LEU A 146 -4.56 -36.64 -9.76
CA LEU A 146 -5.94 -36.80 -9.28
C LEU A 146 -6.94 -36.02 -10.14
N ILE A 147 -6.58 -34.80 -10.58
CA ILE A 147 -7.41 -33.99 -11.46
C ILE A 147 -7.56 -34.67 -12.82
N TRP A 148 -6.48 -35.22 -13.39
CA TRP A 148 -6.53 -35.97 -14.65
C TRP A 148 -7.57 -37.09 -14.62
N LYS A 149 -7.59 -37.87 -13.54
CA LYS A 149 -8.56 -38.98 -13.34
C LYS A 149 -10.02 -38.51 -13.19
N LYS A 150 -10.25 -37.21 -12.94
CA LYS A 150 -11.59 -36.61 -12.83
C LYS A 150 -12.06 -35.97 -14.13
N LEU A 151 -11.17 -35.78 -15.11
CA LEU A 151 -11.60 -35.33 -16.43
C LEU A 151 -12.37 -36.47 -17.08
N GLU A 152 -13.61 -36.23 -17.49
CA GLU A 152 -14.42 -37.26 -18.14
C GLU A 152 -14.13 -37.27 -19.63
N PHE A 153 -13.21 -38.14 -20.04
CA PHE A 153 -12.93 -38.36 -21.46
C PHE A 153 -14.02 -39.23 -22.09
N ASN A 154 -14.21 -39.08 -23.41
CA ASN A 154 -15.13 -39.96 -24.12
C ASN A 154 -14.58 -41.40 -24.17
N VAL A 155 -15.49 -42.35 -24.45
CA VAL A 155 -15.18 -43.79 -24.44
C VAL A 155 -14.04 -44.16 -25.39
N LYS A 156 -13.95 -43.49 -26.54
CA LYS A 156 -12.92 -43.78 -27.55
C LYS A 156 -11.53 -43.40 -27.04
N ILE A 157 -11.39 -42.24 -26.41
CA ILE A 157 -10.13 -41.78 -25.81
C ILE A 157 -9.72 -42.65 -24.62
N GLU A 158 -10.67 -43.05 -23.77
CA GLU A 158 -10.39 -43.99 -22.67
C GLU A 158 -9.86 -45.33 -23.19
N GLN A 159 -10.50 -45.91 -24.21
CA GLN A 159 -10.05 -47.15 -24.84
C GLN A 159 -8.62 -47.03 -25.42
N ILE A 160 -8.28 -45.89 -26.02
CA ILE A 160 -6.94 -45.63 -26.55
C ILE A 160 -5.91 -45.59 -25.43
N MET A 161 -6.20 -44.85 -24.35
CA MET A 161 -5.31 -44.76 -23.20
C MET A 161 -5.14 -46.10 -22.48
N GLU A 162 -6.20 -46.89 -22.36
CA GLU A 162 -6.14 -48.25 -21.78
C GLU A 162 -5.30 -49.18 -22.64
N ASN A 163 -5.50 -49.17 -23.97
CA ASN A 163 -4.71 -49.95 -24.90
C ASN A 163 -3.21 -49.56 -24.83
N ALA A 164 -2.90 -48.27 -24.79
CA ALA A 164 -1.53 -47.78 -24.67
C ALA A 164 -0.85 -48.29 -23.38
N LYS A 165 -1.54 -48.19 -22.24
CA LYS A 165 -1.03 -48.70 -20.95
C LYS A 165 -0.86 -50.22 -20.96
N LYS A 166 -1.77 -50.96 -21.60
CA LYS A 166 -1.69 -52.41 -21.76
C LYS A 166 -0.47 -52.80 -22.59
N GLN A 167 -0.28 -52.16 -23.74
CA GLN A 167 0.88 -52.42 -24.61
C GLN A 167 2.21 -52.10 -23.91
N ALA A 168 2.28 -51.02 -23.14
CA ALA A 168 3.47 -50.70 -22.36
C ALA A 168 3.81 -51.83 -21.37
N ASN A 169 2.82 -52.32 -20.62
CA ASN A 169 3.04 -53.37 -19.63
C ASN A 169 3.39 -54.73 -20.28
N GLU A 170 2.72 -55.10 -21.38
CA GLU A 170 2.83 -56.43 -21.98
C GLU A 170 4.00 -56.58 -22.95
N ARG A 171 4.33 -55.52 -23.72
CA ARG A 171 5.31 -55.62 -24.81
C ARG A 171 6.71 -55.11 -24.47
N ILE A 172 6.83 -54.07 -23.64
CA ILE A 172 8.14 -53.56 -23.18
C ILE A 172 8.39 -53.89 -21.70
N GLY A 173 7.35 -53.85 -20.86
CA GLY A 173 7.40 -54.13 -19.42
C GLY A 173 7.48 -52.87 -18.56
N ASN A 174 7.56 -53.03 -17.23
CA ASN A 174 7.49 -51.89 -16.28
C ASN A 174 8.85 -51.22 -15.99
N ASN A 175 9.93 -51.64 -16.67
CA ASN A 175 11.30 -51.23 -16.35
C ASN A 175 12.04 -50.62 -17.56
N PHE A 176 11.39 -49.68 -18.23
CA PHE A 176 11.96 -48.95 -19.38
C PHE A 176 12.07 -47.46 -19.08
N ILE A 177 12.94 -46.78 -19.81
CA ILE A 177 12.98 -45.30 -19.85
C ILE A 177 12.34 -44.82 -21.15
N ALA A 178 11.66 -43.68 -21.10
CA ALA A 178 11.12 -43.03 -22.28
C ALA A 178 11.90 -41.74 -22.55
N ILE A 179 12.33 -41.53 -23.79
CA ILE A 179 13.01 -40.33 -24.26
C ILE A 179 12.13 -39.68 -25.31
N HIS A 180 11.54 -38.54 -24.96
CA HIS A 180 10.76 -37.74 -25.87
C HIS A 180 11.66 -36.72 -26.59
N ILE A 181 11.73 -36.83 -27.91
CA ILE A 181 12.50 -35.97 -28.81
C ILE A 181 11.54 -34.99 -29.46
N ARG A 182 11.59 -33.72 -29.04
CA ARG A 182 10.72 -32.67 -29.59
C ARG A 182 11.42 -32.00 -30.79
N SER A 183 10.75 -31.93 -31.93
CA SER A 183 11.27 -31.35 -33.16
C SER A 183 10.27 -30.40 -33.81
N GLY A 184 9.53 -30.83 -34.84
CA GLY A 184 8.43 -30.11 -35.46
C GLY A 184 8.71 -28.63 -35.81
N ASP A 185 7.75 -27.77 -35.49
CA ASP A 185 7.73 -26.34 -35.81
C ASP A 185 8.88 -25.51 -35.21
N ALA A 186 9.56 -26.05 -34.19
CA ALA A 186 10.73 -25.42 -33.58
C ALA A 186 12.03 -25.65 -34.36
N ILE A 187 12.05 -26.62 -35.27
CA ILE A 187 13.22 -26.97 -36.11
C ILE A 187 12.94 -26.68 -37.58
N TYR A 188 11.77 -27.10 -38.07
CA TYR A 188 11.42 -27.15 -39.49
C TYR A 188 10.84 -25.84 -40.03
N ASP A 189 11.04 -25.63 -41.33
CA ASP A 189 10.80 -24.37 -42.04
C ASP A 189 9.34 -23.93 -42.22
N TYR A 190 8.40 -24.84 -42.00
CA TYR A 190 6.97 -24.53 -41.94
C TYR A 190 6.59 -23.67 -40.71
N GLY A 191 7.45 -23.60 -39.69
CA GLY A 191 7.29 -22.78 -38.49
C GLY A 191 8.36 -21.68 -38.37
N ASP A 192 7.95 -20.45 -38.06
CA ASP A 192 8.88 -19.36 -37.77
C ASP A 192 9.58 -19.52 -36.40
N PHE A 193 9.14 -20.46 -35.54
CA PHE A 193 9.74 -20.68 -34.22
C PHE A 193 11.21 -21.11 -34.29
N ARG A 194 11.67 -21.73 -35.38
CA ARG A 194 13.10 -22.01 -35.62
C ARG A 194 13.99 -20.75 -35.65
N LYS A 195 13.38 -19.57 -35.90
CA LYS A 195 14.04 -18.25 -35.91
C LYS A 195 14.05 -17.58 -34.53
N PHE A 196 13.41 -18.15 -33.51
CA PHE A 196 13.20 -17.52 -32.19
C PHE A 196 14.39 -17.68 -31.22
N ASN A 197 15.62 -17.82 -31.74
CA ASN A 197 16.87 -17.87 -30.98
C ASN A 197 16.77 -18.74 -29.71
N LEU A 198 17.27 -18.24 -28.56
CA LEU A 198 17.24 -18.92 -27.27
C LEU A 198 15.83 -19.11 -26.70
N GLN A 199 14.82 -18.38 -27.18
CA GLN A 199 13.46 -18.57 -26.71
C GLN A 199 12.94 -19.94 -27.18
N SER A 200 13.19 -20.36 -28.42
CA SER A 200 12.68 -21.64 -28.96
C SER A 200 13.71 -22.78 -28.91
N VAL A 201 15.01 -22.49 -28.96
CA VAL A 201 16.04 -23.54 -29.13
C VAL A 201 15.97 -24.67 -28.09
N TYR A 202 15.75 -24.32 -26.82
CA TYR A 202 15.66 -25.29 -25.72
C TYR A 202 14.27 -25.93 -25.55
N HIS A 203 13.31 -25.58 -26.41
CA HIS A 203 12.00 -26.25 -26.45
C HIS A 203 12.03 -27.52 -27.33
N ALA A 204 12.91 -27.56 -28.33
CA ALA A 204 13.19 -28.75 -29.14
C ALA A 204 14.41 -29.52 -28.61
N THR A 205 14.77 -30.65 -29.22
CA THR A 205 15.86 -31.51 -28.78
C THR A 205 16.75 -31.86 -29.99
N PRO A 206 18.04 -31.48 -30.00
CA PRO A 206 18.96 -31.89 -31.05
C PRO A 206 19.28 -33.38 -30.90
N CYS A 207 19.60 -34.05 -32.01
CA CYS A 207 19.76 -35.51 -32.09
C CYS A 207 20.85 -36.06 -31.16
N GLU A 208 21.84 -35.24 -30.83
CA GLU A 208 22.97 -35.60 -29.97
C GLU A 208 22.56 -35.87 -28.52
N ILE A 209 21.59 -35.12 -27.98
CA ILE A 209 21.16 -35.29 -26.59
C ILE A 209 20.53 -36.68 -26.33
N PRO A 210 19.54 -37.17 -27.11
CA PRO A 210 18.99 -38.50 -26.89
C PRO A 210 20.05 -39.59 -27.08
N LEU A 211 21.00 -39.43 -28.02
CA LEU A 211 22.13 -40.37 -28.17
C LEU A 211 22.99 -40.44 -26.90
N ALA A 212 23.31 -39.30 -26.29
CA ALA A 212 24.04 -39.26 -25.02
C ALA A 212 23.26 -39.91 -23.87
N ILE A 213 21.94 -39.71 -23.81
CA ILE A 213 21.07 -40.35 -22.81
C ILE A 213 21.06 -41.87 -23.03
N ILE A 214 21.01 -42.34 -24.28
CA ILE A 214 21.09 -43.77 -24.62
C ILE A 214 22.42 -44.37 -24.15
N GLU A 215 23.56 -43.73 -24.43
CA GLU A 215 24.88 -44.19 -23.98
C GLU A 215 25.01 -44.31 -22.46
N LYS A 216 24.30 -43.44 -21.71
CA LYS A 216 24.27 -43.50 -20.24
C LYS A 216 23.37 -44.60 -19.68
N ASN A 217 22.51 -45.21 -20.51
CA ASN A 217 21.48 -46.14 -20.07
C ASN A 217 21.49 -47.48 -20.84
N LEU A 218 22.68 -47.99 -21.21
CA LEU A 218 22.88 -49.23 -21.98
C LEU A 218 22.29 -50.51 -21.35
N ASN A 219 21.92 -50.46 -20.07
CA ASN A 219 21.38 -51.61 -19.32
C ASN A 219 19.85 -51.55 -19.13
N ARG A 220 19.16 -50.66 -19.86
CA ARG A 220 17.71 -50.45 -19.75
C ARG A 220 17.06 -50.59 -21.12
N LYS A 221 15.80 -51.00 -21.14
CA LYS A 221 14.96 -50.85 -22.34
C LYS A 221 14.66 -49.37 -22.56
N ILE A 222 14.76 -48.90 -23.80
CA ILE A 222 14.59 -47.48 -24.15
C ILE A 222 13.46 -47.34 -25.16
N LEU A 223 12.52 -46.45 -24.87
CA LEU A 223 11.48 -46.01 -25.79
C LEU A 223 11.82 -44.61 -26.32
N LEU A 224 11.91 -44.46 -27.64
CA LEU A 224 11.99 -43.16 -28.30
C LEU A 224 10.59 -42.74 -28.78
N SER A 225 10.21 -41.52 -28.44
CA SER A 225 8.92 -40.92 -28.84
C SER A 225 9.14 -39.50 -29.31
N GLY A 226 8.27 -38.98 -30.18
CA GLY A 226 8.35 -37.60 -30.63
C GLY A 226 7.57 -37.36 -31.90
N ASP A 227 7.71 -36.17 -32.45
CA ASP A 227 6.98 -35.72 -33.63
C ASP A 227 7.72 -35.96 -34.95
N ASP A 228 9.03 -36.17 -34.95
CA ASP A 228 9.83 -36.45 -36.15
C ASP A 228 10.18 -37.95 -36.25
N LEU A 229 9.33 -38.71 -36.94
CA LEU A 229 9.39 -40.17 -36.97
C LEU A 229 10.68 -40.68 -37.62
N GLU A 230 11.11 -40.03 -38.70
CA GLU A 230 12.30 -40.45 -39.46
C GLU A 230 13.58 -40.18 -38.68
N THR A 231 13.68 -39.02 -38.02
CA THR A 231 14.85 -38.73 -37.17
C THR A 231 14.90 -39.68 -35.96
N ILE A 232 13.76 -40.02 -35.37
CA ILE A 232 13.69 -40.99 -34.26
C ILE A 232 14.22 -42.36 -34.69
N GLN A 233 13.79 -42.85 -35.86
CA GLN A 233 14.27 -44.12 -36.42
C GLN A 233 15.78 -44.10 -36.64
N LYS A 234 16.31 -43.03 -37.24
CA LYS A 234 17.75 -42.86 -37.47
C LYS A 234 18.56 -42.81 -36.17
N ILE A 235 18.04 -42.17 -35.13
CA ILE A 235 18.66 -42.17 -33.80
C ILE A 235 18.69 -43.60 -33.23
N ALA A 236 17.60 -44.35 -33.36
CA ALA A 236 17.54 -45.74 -32.91
C ALA A 236 18.58 -46.61 -33.64
N GLU A 237 18.64 -46.52 -34.97
CA GLU A 237 19.59 -47.26 -35.82
C GLU A 237 21.05 -46.96 -35.47
N VAL A 238 21.41 -45.68 -35.40
CA VAL A 238 22.81 -45.24 -35.16
C VAL A 238 23.25 -45.48 -33.72
N SER A 239 22.32 -45.56 -32.77
CA SER A 239 22.66 -45.85 -31.37
C SER A 239 23.25 -47.26 -31.17
N GLY A 240 22.86 -48.23 -32.01
CA GLY A 240 23.26 -49.63 -31.88
C GLY A 240 22.78 -50.32 -30.60
N HIS A 241 21.80 -49.74 -29.88
CA HIS A 241 21.32 -50.27 -28.61
C HIS A 241 20.43 -51.52 -28.82
N PRO A 242 20.66 -52.64 -28.12
CA PRO A 242 19.99 -53.91 -28.43
C PRO A 242 18.50 -53.92 -28.05
N GLU A 243 18.10 -53.14 -27.04
CA GLU A 243 16.71 -53.05 -26.57
C GLU A 243 16.15 -51.62 -26.70
N ILE A 244 16.23 -51.05 -27.90
CA ILE A 244 15.64 -49.76 -28.24
C ILE A 244 14.37 -49.96 -29.07
N TYR A 245 13.34 -49.20 -28.73
CA TYR A 245 12.03 -49.22 -29.36
C TYR A 245 11.64 -47.80 -29.75
N THR A 246 10.86 -47.66 -30.82
CA THR A 246 10.20 -46.42 -31.20
C THR A 246 8.71 -46.51 -30.88
N MET A 247 8.04 -45.38 -30.69
CA MET A 247 6.60 -45.38 -30.41
C MET A 247 5.77 -46.07 -31.51
N ASP A 248 6.25 -46.03 -32.76
CA ASP A 248 5.61 -46.66 -33.91
C ASP A 248 5.64 -48.20 -33.86
N ASP A 249 6.45 -48.81 -32.99
CA ASP A 249 6.42 -50.26 -32.74
C ASP A 249 5.14 -50.72 -32.02
N PHE A 250 4.41 -49.77 -31.41
CA PHE A 250 3.24 -50.02 -30.58
C PHE A 250 1.95 -49.40 -31.13
N ARG A 251 2.05 -48.48 -32.09
CA ARG A 251 0.89 -47.84 -32.70
C ARG A 251 1.10 -47.53 -34.17
N ASP A 252 0.04 -47.59 -34.94
CA ASP A 252 0.10 -47.35 -36.39
C ASP A 252 -0.30 -45.91 -36.74
N VAL A 253 0.70 -45.13 -37.13
CA VAL A 253 0.57 -43.74 -37.58
C VAL A 253 -0.32 -43.57 -38.80
N LYS A 254 -0.55 -44.62 -39.60
CA LYS A 254 -1.38 -44.51 -40.81
C LYS A 254 -2.86 -44.58 -40.47
N THR A 255 -3.23 -45.42 -39.50
CA THR A 255 -4.63 -45.69 -39.13
C THR A 255 -5.15 -44.78 -38.03
N MET A 256 -4.30 -44.33 -37.11
CA MET A 256 -4.72 -43.49 -35.98
C MET A 256 -4.72 -42.00 -36.31
N SER A 257 -5.73 -41.26 -35.84
CA SER A 257 -5.79 -39.80 -35.97
C SER A 257 -4.77 -39.11 -35.05
N ASN A 258 -4.41 -37.85 -35.31
CA ASN A 258 -3.48 -37.11 -34.45
C ASN A 258 -3.96 -37.01 -32.99
N LEU A 259 -5.27 -36.98 -32.77
CA LEU A 259 -5.86 -37.02 -31.43
C LEU A 259 -5.60 -38.35 -30.74
N GLU A 260 -5.81 -39.45 -31.46
CA GLU A 260 -5.60 -40.81 -30.95
C GLU A 260 -4.11 -41.07 -30.67
N LEU A 261 -3.23 -40.66 -31.59
CA LEU A 261 -1.78 -40.72 -31.43
C LEU A 261 -1.33 -39.95 -30.18
N PHE A 262 -1.83 -38.72 -29.99
CA PHE A 262 -1.50 -37.89 -28.84
C PHE A 262 -1.87 -38.56 -27.51
N PHE A 263 -3.11 -39.06 -27.38
CA PHE A 263 -3.56 -39.73 -26.15
C PHE A 263 -2.88 -41.08 -25.93
N PHE A 264 -2.56 -41.81 -26.99
CA PHE A 264 -1.77 -43.03 -26.91
C PHE A 264 -0.38 -42.74 -26.35
N ASP A 265 0.33 -41.76 -26.90
CA ASP A 265 1.73 -41.45 -26.54
C ASP A 265 1.86 -41.02 -25.09
N ILE A 266 1.01 -40.09 -24.62
CA ILE A 266 1.06 -39.63 -23.23
C ILE A 266 0.72 -40.75 -22.26
N ALA A 267 -0.23 -41.63 -22.61
CA ALA A 267 -0.62 -42.76 -21.77
C ALA A 267 0.45 -43.85 -21.73
N PHE A 268 1.09 -44.16 -22.87
CA PHE A 268 2.19 -45.12 -22.94
C PHE A 268 3.40 -44.62 -22.14
N MET A 269 3.84 -43.38 -22.40
CA MET A 269 4.99 -42.79 -21.70
C MET A 269 4.77 -42.65 -20.18
N SER A 270 3.52 -42.52 -19.73
CA SER A 270 3.18 -42.49 -18.29
C SER A 270 3.51 -43.80 -17.54
N LYS A 271 3.87 -44.87 -18.25
CA LYS A 271 4.28 -46.16 -17.68
C LYS A 271 5.79 -46.36 -17.62
N ALA A 272 6.58 -45.41 -18.11
CA ALA A 272 8.04 -45.47 -18.00
C ALA A 272 8.49 -45.39 -16.54
N LEU A 273 9.68 -45.93 -16.22
CA LEU A 273 10.33 -45.72 -14.93
C LEU A 273 10.85 -44.28 -14.78
N ARG A 274 11.40 -43.77 -15.88
CA ARG A 274 11.94 -42.41 -16.00
C ARG A 274 11.60 -41.84 -17.36
N LEU A 275 11.21 -40.57 -17.38
CA LEU A 275 10.82 -39.83 -18.58
C LEU A 275 11.80 -38.69 -18.81
N TYR A 276 12.50 -38.76 -19.94
CA TYR A 276 13.38 -37.73 -20.46
C TYR A 276 12.61 -36.92 -21.51
N GLY A 277 12.64 -35.60 -21.42
CA GLY A 277 12.06 -34.74 -22.45
C GLY A 277 12.33 -33.26 -22.20
N THR A 278 11.86 -32.39 -23.09
CA THR A 278 11.79 -30.95 -22.80
C THR A 278 10.55 -30.62 -21.98
N HIS A 279 10.33 -29.35 -21.63
CA HIS A 279 9.08 -28.89 -21.01
C HIS A 279 7.89 -28.80 -21.99
N SER A 280 7.85 -29.66 -23.01
CA SER A 280 6.73 -29.75 -23.95
C SER A 280 5.45 -30.18 -23.21
N ALA A 281 4.29 -29.78 -23.74
CA ALA A 281 3.01 -30.14 -23.14
C ALA A 281 2.77 -31.67 -23.11
N VAL A 282 3.27 -32.40 -24.11
CA VAL A 282 3.16 -33.86 -24.22
C VAL A 282 3.86 -34.56 -23.06
N VAL A 283 5.12 -34.20 -22.83
CA VAL A 283 5.96 -34.80 -21.77
C VAL A 283 5.46 -34.41 -20.39
N ARG A 284 5.05 -33.15 -20.21
CA ARG A 284 4.47 -32.68 -18.95
C ARG A 284 3.18 -33.41 -18.61
N LEU A 285 2.30 -33.65 -19.58
CA LEU A 285 1.10 -34.45 -19.35
C LEU A 285 1.42 -35.90 -19.00
N ALA A 286 2.30 -36.56 -19.74
CA ALA A 286 2.74 -37.91 -19.39
C ALA A 286 3.28 -37.96 -17.94
N ASN A 287 4.06 -36.94 -17.53
CA ASN A 287 4.55 -36.77 -16.16
C ASN A 287 3.44 -36.56 -15.13
N PHE A 288 2.38 -35.80 -15.45
CA PHE A 288 1.24 -35.64 -14.55
C PHE A 288 0.38 -36.92 -14.43
N ILE A 289 0.33 -37.74 -15.47
CA ILE A 289 -0.49 -38.96 -15.50
C ILE A 289 0.13 -40.10 -14.69
N GLY A 290 1.44 -40.33 -14.83
CA GLY A 290 2.15 -41.42 -14.16
C GLY A 290 2.98 -40.97 -12.95
N ASP A 291 3.69 -41.91 -12.31
CA ASP A 291 4.50 -41.70 -11.09
C ASP A 291 6.03 -41.67 -11.35
N GLN A 292 6.45 -41.67 -12.62
CA GLN A 292 7.84 -41.71 -13.05
C GLN A 292 8.67 -40.49 -12.63
N GLN A 293 10.00 -40.59 -12.62
CA GLN A 293 10.84 -39.40 -12.50
C GLN A 293 10.93 -38.67 -13.85
N PHE A 294 10.64 -37.36 -13.89
CA PHE A 294 10.89 -36.53 -15.08
C PHE A 294 12.27 -35.88 -14.98
N VAL A 295 13.01 -35.89 -16.09
CA VAL A 295 14.30 -35.22 -16.23
C VAL A 295 14.32 -34.43 -17.53
N ASN A 296 14.79 -33.18 -17.47
CA ASN A 296 14.92 -32.38 -18.68
C ASN A 296 16.11 -32.90 -19.52
N ASN A 297 15.90 -33.12 -20.82
CA ASN A 297 16.94 -33.61 -21.74
C ASN A 297 18.25 -32.80 -21.64
N TYR A 298 18.17 -31.48 -21.47
CA TYR A 298 19.34 -30.60 -21.41
C TYR A 298 20.11 -30.65 -20.08
N GLU A 299 19.55 -31.26 -19.03
CA GLU A 299 20.25 -31.43 -17.74
C GLU A 299 21.19 -32.65 -17.75
N GLU A 300 21.05 -33.52 -18.75
CA GLU A 300 21.83 -34.76 -18.87
C GLU A 300 23.18 -34.56 -19.54
N ILE A 301 23.47 -33.42 -20.14
CA ILE A 301 24.72 -33.22 -20.90
C ILE A 301 25.27 -31.81 -20.70
N ASP A 302 26.57 -31.73 -20.42
CA ASP A 302 27.27 -30.43 -20.41
C ASP A 302 27.81 -30.06 -21.79
N ALA A 303 28.35 -28.85 -21.91
CA ALA A 303 28.85 -28.32 -23.18
C ALA A 303 30.00 -29.15 -23.78
N SER A 304 30.88 -29.72 -22.95
CA SER A 304 32.00 -30.55 -23.43
C SER A 304 31.49 -31.88 -23.94
N GLN A 305 30.66 -32.55 -23.14
CA GLN A 305 30.03 -33.82 -23.49
C GLN A 305 29.21 -33.68 -24.77
N TYR A 306 28.48 -32.58 -24.94
CA TYR A 306 27.73 -32.33 -26.18
C TYR A 306 28.64 -32.28 -27.41
N LEU A 307 29.77 -31.56 -27.34
CA LEU A 307 30.69 -31.50 -28.48
C LEU A 307 31.34 -32.86 -28.77
N ASP A 308 31.64 -33.66 -27.76
CA ASP A 308 32.18 -35.02 -27.95
C ASP A 308 31.17 -35.92 -28.66
N ILE A 309 29.91 -35.91 -28.20
CA ILE A 309 28.81 -36.66 -28.81
C ILE A 309 28.51 -36.13 -30.23
N HIS A 310 28.50 -34.82 -30.42
CA HIS A 310 28.34 -34.19 -31.73
C HIS A 310 29.44 -34.65 -32.70
N ASN A 311 30.72 -34.55 -32.32
CA ASN A 311 31.82 -34.98 -33.18
C ASN A 311 31.75 -36.47 -33.53
N LYS A 312 31.28 -37.31 -32.60
CA LYS A 312 31.11 -38.75 -32.81
C LYS A 312 29.97 -39.07 -33.77
N TYR A 313 28.79 -38.47 -33.57
CA TYR A 313 27.57 -38.89 -34.24
C TYR A 313 27.15 -37.99 -35.42
N TYR A 314 27.43 -36.69 -35.37
CA TYR A 314 27.03 -35.76 -36.43
C TYR A 314 27.49 -36.18 -37.83
N PRO A 315 28.72 -36.71 -38.07
CA PRO A 315 29.14 -37.13 -39.40
C PRO A 315 28.38 -38.34 -39.96
N ILE A 316 27.91 -39.24 -39.09
CA ILE A 316 27.25 -40.50 -39.48
C ILE A 316 25.72 -40.41 -39.41
N LEU A 317 25.17 -39.42 -38.73
CA LEU A 317 23.73 -39.23 -38.58
C LEU A 317 23.14 -38.62 -39.86
N ASN A 318 22.43 -39.41 -40.66
CA ASN A 318 21.86 -38.97 -41.94
C ASN A 318 20.45 -38.35 -41.80
N VAL A 319 20.33 -37.21 -41.10
CA VAL A 319 19.07 -36.49 -40.86
C VAL A 319 18.88 -35.30 -41.80
N SER A 320 17.71 -34.65 -41.72
CA SER A 320 17.33 -33.52 -42.56
C SER A 320 18.27 -32.31 -42.46
N PRO A 321 18.36 -31.46 -43.50
CA PRO A 321 19.07 -30.18 -43.43
C PRO A 321 18.64 -29.33 -42.24
N SER A 322 17.33 -29.23 -41.97
CA SER A 322 16.81 -28.51 -40.81
C SER A 322 17.35 -29.05 -39.47
N GLN A 323 17.41 -30.38 -39.29
CA GLN A 323 18.01 -31.01 -38.10
C GLN A 323 19.53 -30.76 -38.02
N LYS A 324 20.25 -30.86 -39.15
CA LYS A 324 21.68 -30.57 -39.23
C LYS A 324 21.99 -29.13 -38.80
N ALA A 325 21.24 -28.16 -39.31
CA ALA A 325 21.37 -26.76 -38.93
C ALA A 325 21.08 -26.54 -37.43
N PHE A 326 20.08 -27.25 -36.89
CA PHE A 326 19.73 -27.17 -35.48
C PHE A 326 20.80 -27.76 -34.54
N SER A 327 21.41 -28.89 -34.93
CA SER A 327 22.55 -29.49 -34.23
C SER A 327 23.79 -28.60 -34.28
N LEU A 328 24.11 -28.01 -35.44
CA LEU A 328 25.20 -27.04 -35.57
C LEU A 328 24.97 -25.77 -34.74
N PHE A 329 23.73 -25.30 -34.65
CA PHE A 329 23.41 -24.15 -33.80
C PHE A 329 23.67 -24.45 -32.32
N HIS A 330 23.36 -25.66 -31.84
CA HIS A 330 23.74 -26.09 -30.49
C HIS A 330 25.25 -26.22 -30.32
N ALA A 331 25.96 -26.77 -31.31
CA ALA A 331 27.41 -26.83 -31.30
C ALA A 331 28.02 -25.42 -31.17
N PHE A 332 27.46 -24.42 -31.85
CA PHE A 332 27.83 -23.02 -31.70
C PHE A 332 27.53 -22.46 -30.29
N LEU A 333 26.35 -22.73 -29.73
CA LEU A 333 26.01 -22.25 -28.39
C LEU A 333 26.97 -22.82 -27.34
N TYR A 334 27.30 -24.11 -27.43
CA TYR A 334 28.23 -24.76 -26.53
C TYR A 334 29.70 -24.41 -26.80
N SER A 335 30.09 -24.12 -28.05
CA SER A 335 31.43 -23.60 -28.36
C SER A 335 31.68 -22.25 -27.70
N LYS A 336 30.65 -21.38 -27.65
CA LYS A 336 30.69 -20.10 -26.90
C LYS A 336 30.85 -20.35 -25.40
N VAL A 337 30.11 -21.30 -24.82
CA VAL A 337 30.23 -21.64 -23.38
C VAL A 337 31.64 -22.10 -23.01
N LEU A 338 32.27 -22.89 -23.88
CA LEU A 338 33.62 -23.43 -23.69
C LEU A 338 34.74 -22.45 -24.07
N GLY A 339 34.42 -21.23 -24.51
CA GLY A 339 35.41 -20.25 -24.93
C GLY A 339 36.26 -20.70 -26.12
N LYS A 340 35.70 -21.48 -27.06
CA LYS A 340 36.40 -21.87 -28.29
C LYS A 340 36.76 -20.63 -29.13
N PRO A 341 37.80 -20.70 -29.98
CA PRO A 341 38.14 -19.61 -30.89
C PRO A 341 36.95 -19.13 -31.71
N ILE A 342 36.89 -17.83 -31.98
CA ILE A 342 35.78 -17.25 -32.74
C ILE A 342 35.70 -17.83 -34.15
N GLU A 343 36.85 -18.13 -34.77
CA GLU A 343 36.94 -18.69 -36.11
C GLU A 343 36.19 -20.03 -36.20
N TYR A 344 36.32 -20.88 -35.17
CA TYR A 344 35.56 -22.13 -35.07
C TYR A 344 34.05 -21.87 -34.91
N SER A 345 33.69 -20.90 -34.07
CA SER A 345 32.27 -20.59 -33.83
C SER A 345 31.60 -20.01 -35.09
N ILE A 346 32.32 -19.20 -35.86
CA ILE A 346 31.85 -18.67 -37.15
C ILE A 346 31.75 -19.79 -38.18
N SER A 347 32.75 -20.67 -38.29
CA SER A 347 32.69 -21.77 -39.27
C SER A 347 31.48 -22.69 -39.02
N VAL A 348 31.16 -22.98 -37.76
CA VAL A 348 29.97 -23.77 -37.39
C VAL A 348 28.67 -23.08 -37.82
N LEU A 349 28.58 -21.76 -37.67
CA LEU A 349 27.40 -20.99 -38.14
C LEU A 349 27.32 -20.90 -39.66
N GLU A 350 28.46 -20.79 -40.35
CA GLU A 350 28.52 -20.83 -41.80
C GLU A 350 28.10 -22.19 -42.35
N ASP A 351 28.46 -23.28 -41.67
CA ASP A 351 27.95 -24.62 -41.99
C ASP A 351 26.45 -24.72 -41.74
N ALA A 352 25.92 -24.12 -40.66
CA ALA A 352 24.49 -24.10 -40.41
C ALA A 352 23.71 -23.35 -41.51
N LEU A 353 24.28 -22.26 -42.03
CA LEU A 353 23.72 -21.50 -43.16
C LEU A 353 23.66 -22.29 -44.47
N LYS A 354 24.58 -23.25 -44.69
CA LYS A 354 24.52 -24.12 -45.88
C LYS A 354 23.27 -25.01 -45.86
N TYR A 355 22.86 -25.45 -44.67
CA TYR A 355 21.69 -26.30 -44.49
C TYR A 355 20.38 -25.50 -44.32
N ASP A 356 20.46 -24.28 -43.79
CA ASP A 356 19.28 -23.43 -43.52
C ASP A 356 19.54 -21.95 -43.91
N PRO A 357 19.57 -21.64 -45.21
CA PRO A 357 19.93 -20.32 -45.72
C PRO A 357 18.85 -19.23 -45.51
N ASP A 358 17.61 -19.61 -45.17
CA ASP A 358 16.52 -18.65 -44.93
C ASP A 358 16.52 -18.08 -43.49
N ASN A 359 17.35 -18.61 -42.59
CA ASN A 359 17.31 -18.27 -41.18
C ASN A 359 18.41 -17.27 -40.81
N ASP A 360 18.06 -15.98 -40.85
CA ASP A 360 19.01 -14.90 -40.50
C ASP A 360 19.49 -14.93 -39.05
N LYS A 361 18.96 -15.81 -38.18
CA LYS A 361 19.53 -16.08 -36.86
C LYS A 361 21.03 -16.34 -36.94
N TYR A 362 21.48 -17.11 -37.92
CA TYR A 362 22.90 -17.45 -38.06
C TYR A 362 23.72 -16.24 -38.48
N HIS A 363 23.25 -15.44 -39.45
CA HIS A 363 23.89 -14.18 -39.83
C HIS A 363 24.00 -13.22 -38.63
N ILE A 364 22.92 -13.09 -37.83
CA ILE A 364 22.89 -12.26 -36.62
C ILE A 364 23.95 -12.72 -35.62
N HIS A 365 24.08 -14.04 -35.40
CA HIS A 365 25.07 -14.60 -34.48
C HIS A 365 26.51 -14.53 -34.99
N ILE A 366 26.74 -14.55 -36.31
CA ILE A 366 28.06 -14.31 -36.90
C ILE A 366 28.48 -12.87 -36.62
N VAL A 367 27.61 -11.90 -36.93
CA VAL A 367 27.88 -10.47 -36.66
C VAL A 367 28.05 -10.22 -35.16
N ASP A 368 27.18 -10.78 -34.31
CA ASP A 368 27.30 -10.67 -32.85
C ASP A 368 28.61 -11.24 -32.32
N SER A 369 29.08 -12.37 -32.86
CA SER A 369 30.35 -12.99 -32.47
C SER A 369 31.55 -12.10 -32.84
N LEU A 370 31.54 -11.52 -34.04
CA LEU A 370 32.58 -10.58 -34.49
C LEU A 370 32.60 -9.32 -33.63
N LEU A 371 31.44 -8.73 -33.37
CA LEU A 371 31.32 -7.53 -32.52
C LEU A 371 31.73 -7.80 -31.06
N SER A 372 31.31 -8.93 -30.49
CA SER A 372 31.69 -9.33 -29.13
C SER A 372 33.20 -9.47 -28.95
N ASN A 373 33.93 -9.79 -30.02
CA ASN A 373 35.39 -9.90 -30.05
C ASN A 373 36.08 -8.65 -30.61
N ASN A 374 35.38 -7.51 -30.65
CA ASN A 374 35.90 -6.21 -31.12
C ASN A 374 36.38 -6.21 -32.59
N LYS A 375 35.97 -7.19 -33.39
CA LYS A 375 36.29 -7.30 -34.83
C LYS A 375 35.28 -6.52 -35.68
N LYS A 376 35.14 -5.23 -35.37
CA LYS A 376 34.11 -4.33 -35.93
C LYS A 376 34.18 -4.16 -37.46
N LYS A 377 35.38 -4.15 -38.04
CA LYS A 377 35.57 -4.03 -39.48
C LYS A 377 35.04 -5.25 -40.24
N GLU A 378 35.37 -6.43 -39.73
CA GLU A 378 34.90 -7.71 -40.29
C GLU A 378 33.38 -7.87 -40.12
N ALA A 379 32.83 -7.42 -38.98
CA ALA A 379 31.39 -7.39 -38.74
C ALA A 379 30.66 -6.49 -39.75
N GLU A 380 31.20 -5.30 -40.03
CA GLU A 380 30.67 -4.38 -41.04
C GLU A 380 30.74 -4.99 -42.44
N GLU A 381 31.90 -5.54 -42.83
CA GLU A 381 32.08 -6.18 -44.15
C GLU A 381 31.10 -7.34 -44.34
N TYR A 382 30.92 -8.19 -43.33
CA TYR A 382 29.96 -9.28 -43.37
C TYR A 382 28.52 -8.78 -43.47
N LEU A 383 28.15 -7.78 -42.67
CA LEU A 383 26.79 -7.23 -42.69
C LEU A 383 26.46 -6.56 -44.02
N CYS A 384 27.42 -5.84 -44.60
CA CYS A 384 27.27 -5.26 -45.93
C CYS A 384 27.16 -6.34 -47.03
N LYS A 385 27.89 -7.46 -46.91
CA LYS A 385 27.66 -8.64 -47.78
C LYS A 385 26.22 -9.17 -47.64
N VAL A 386 25.72 -9.32 -46.41
CA VAL A 386 24.32 -9.77 -46.16
C VAL A 386 23.30 -8.81 -46.78
N PHE A 387 23.53 -7.50 -46.69
CA PHE A 387 22.59 -6.49 -47.18
C PHE A 387 22.64 -6.30 -48.69
N PHE A 388 23.83 -6.28 -49.29
CA PHE A 388 24.02 -5.86 -50.68
C PHE A 388 24.21 -7.03 -51.63
N GLU A 389 24.99 -8.04 -51.24
CA GLU A 389 25.28 -9.20 -52.11
C GLU A 389 24.20 -10.27 -51.98
N LEU A 390 23.79 -10.58 -50.75
CA LEU A 390 22.75 -11.59 -50.49
C LEU A 390 21.32 -11.01 -50.54
N ASN A 391 21.18 -9.68 -50.58
CA ASN A 391 19.90 -8.97 -50.60
C ASN A 391 18.94 -9.37 -49.45
N ARG A 392 19.47 -9.58 -48.23
CA ARG A 392 18.70 -10.06 -47.07
C ARG A 392 18.41 -9.00 -45.99
N LYS A 393 18.57 -7.71 -46.31
CA LYS A 393 18.36 -6.61 -45.35
C LYS A 393 17.04 -6.73 -44.59
N GLU A 394 15.94 -6.95 -45.30
CA GLU A 394 14.60 -6.97 -44.69
C GLU A 394 14.40 -8.20 -43.79
N GLN A 395 14.84 -9.38 -44.24
CA GLN A 395 14.75 -10.63 -43.50
C GLN A 395 15.63 -10.60 -42.25
N TYR A 396 16.83 -10.01 -42.36
CA TYR A 396 17.73 -9.78 -41.24
C TYR A 396 17.10 -8.90 -40.17
N ILE A 397 16.58 -7.72 -40.55
CA ILE A 397 15.94 -6.79 -39.61
C ILE A 397 14.67 -7.39 -39.02
N LYS A 398 13.84 -8.06 -39.84
CA LYS A 398 12.63 -8.74 -39.38
C LYS A 398 12.97 -9.81 -38.34
N THR A 399 14.00 -10.62 -38.59
CA THR A 399 14.45 -11.67 -37.66
C THR A 399 15.02 -11.07 -36.37
N LEU A 400 15.90 -10.07 -36.47
CA LEU A 400 16.51 -9.39 -35.33
C LEU A 400 15.47 -8.75 -34.42
N LEU A 401 14.41 -8.15 -34.98
CA LEU A 401 13.36 -7.47 -34.24
C LEU A 401 12.16 -8.38 -33.85
N LEU A 402 12.29 -9.70 -34.01
CA LEU A 402 11.22 -10.66 -33.66
C LEU A 402 10.78 -10.50 -32.19
N ARG A 403 9.47 -10.54 -31.96
CA ARG A 403 8.86 -10.65 -30.63
C ARG A 403 8.34 -12.08 -30.43
N GLY A 404 8.88 -12.75 -29.42
CA GLY A 404 8.40 -14.06 -28.96
C GLY A 404 7.59 -13.95 -27.67
N TRP A 405 7.34 -15.09 -27.03
CA TRP A 405 6.48 -15.17 -25.84
C TRP A 405 7.10 -14.59 -24.57
N ILE A 406 8.41 -14.36 -24.54
CA ILE A 406 9.13 -13.72 -23.41
C ILE A 406 9.54 -12.27 -23.75
N GLY A 407 9.04 -11.73 -24.87
CA GLY A 407 9.41 -10.40 -25.38
C GLY A 407 10.37 -10.48 -26.56
N ILE A 408 11.30 -9.54 -26.67
CA ILE A 408 12.18 -9.38 -27.85
C ILE A 408 13.19 -10.55 -27.91
N VAL A 409 13.21 -11.28 -29.03
CA VAL A 409 13.99 -12.52 -29.21
C VAL A 409 15.49 -12.27 -29.12
N TYR A 410 16.01 -11.25 -29.82
CA TYR A 410 17.44 -10.94 -29.93
C TYR A 410 17.86 -9.75 -29.06
N LYS A 411 17.19 -9.55 -27.92
CA LYS A 411 17.42 -8.39 -27.06
C LYS A 411 18.86 -8.29 -26.57
N LYS A 412 19.55 -9.41 -26.40
CA LYS A 412 20.94 -9.44 -25.91
C LYS A 412 21.90 -8.92 -26.97
N GLU A 413 21.69 -9.34 -28.21
CA GLU A 413 22.53 -9.02 -29.38
C GLU A 413 22.44 -7.52 -29.73
N PHE A 414 21.32 -6.85 -29.41
CA PHE A 414 21.14 -5.40 -29.65
C PHE A 414 22.29 -4.56 -29.09
N GLN A 415 22.80 -4.90 -27.90
CA GLN A 415 23.81 -4.10 -27.21
C GLN A 415 25.09 -3.94 -28.02
N ASN A 416 25.49 -5.00 -28.74
CA ASN A 416 26.70 -4.99 -29.54
C ASN A 416 26.56 -4.04 -30.74
N TYR A 417 25.44 -4.05 -31.47
CA TYR A 417 25.19 -3.08 -32.54
C TYR A 417 25.23 -1.64 -32.02
N LEU A 418 24.56 -1.37 -30.89
CA LEU A 418 24.51 -0.01 -30.32
C LEU A 418 25.86 0.48 -29.81
N LYS A 419 26.72 -0.42 -29.33
CA LYS A 419 28.05 -0.11 -28.82
C LYS A 419 29.03 0.24 -29.93
N PHE A 420 28.96 -0.45 -31.06
CA PHE A 420 29.91 -0.32 -32.16
C PHE A 420 29.40 0.51 -33.36
N ALA A 421 28.19 1.08 -33.27
CA ALA A 421 27.66 1.98 -34.28
C ALA A 421 28.40 3.34 -34.27
N GLU A 422 29.28 3.50 -35.25
CA GLU A 422 30.00 4.76 -35.51
C GLU A 422 30.16 5.01 -37.03
N LYS A 423 30.61 6.21 -37.39
CA LYS A 423 30.60 6.76 -38.75
C LYS A 423 31.22 5.84 -39.82
N ASP A 424 32.25 5.09 -39.48
CA ASP A 424 32.97 4.22 -40.42
C ASP A 424 32.25 2.88 -40.68
N PHE A 425 31.18 2.58 -39.92
CA PHE A 425 30.40 1.34 -40.00
C PHE A 425 28.92 1.62 -40.28
N PRO A 426 28.58 2.04 -41.52
CA PRO A 426 27.22 2.42 -41.89
C PRO A 426 26.17 1.29 -41.83
N CYS A 427 26.52 0.04 -42.18
CA CYS A 427 25.63 -1.11 -42.07
C CYS A 427 25.29 -1.38 -40.59
N ILE A 428 26.27 -1.32 -39.68
CA ILE A 428 26.05 -1.42 -38.23
C ILE A 428 25.20 -0.24 -37.72
N CYS A 429 25.49 1.00 -38.16
CA CYS A 429 24.68 2.18 -37.81
C CYS A 429 23.23 2.03 -38.24
N TYR A 430 22.98 1.48 -39.43
CA TYR A 430 21.61 1.22 -39.90
C TYR A 430 20.88 0.25 -38.96
N VAL A 431 21.52 -0.87 -38.58
CA VAL A 431 20.92 -1.83 -37.64
C VAL A 431 20.67 -1.17 -36.27
N ALA A 432 21.61 -0.39 -35.75
CA ALA A 432 21.45 0.36 -34.50
C ALA A 432 20.29 1.37 -34.56
N SER A 433 20.10 2.01 -35.72
CA SER A 433 18.96 2.90 -35.98
C SER A 433 17.63 2.14 -35.90
N MET A 434 17.52 0.98 -36.55
CA MET A 434 16.33 0.13 -36.52
C MET A 434 16.03 -0.41 -35.11
N ILE A 435 17.07 -0.81 -34.37
CA ILE A 435 16.95 -1.25 -32.97
C ILE A 435 16.37 -0.14 -32.09
N THR A 436 16.98 1.04 -32.12
CA THR A 436 16.56 2.16 -31.26
C THR A 436 15.19 2.69 -31.64
N GLU A 437 14.82 2.62 -32.92
CA GLU A 437 13.45 2.91 -33.35
C GLU A 437 12.45 1.93 -32.76
N PHE A 438 12.75 0.63 -32.85
CA PHE A 438 11.91 -0.43 -32.31
C PHE A 438 11.75 -0.37 -30.79
N GLU A 439 12.75 0.16 -30.09
CA GLU A 439 12.71 0.48 -28.65
C GLU A 439 11.97 1.79 -28.31
N GLY A 440 11.55 2.56 -29.32
CA GLY A 440 10.85 3.83 -29.15
C GLY A 440 11.75 5.04 -28.93
N ASN A 441 13.08 4.90 -29.03
CA ASN A 441 14.03 6.01 -28.91
C ASN A 441 14.32 6.64 -30.28
N ILE A 442 13.36 7.42 -30.76
CA ILE A 442 13.37 8.02 -32.09
C ILE A 442 14.54 9.00 -32.29
N ILE A 443 14.95 9.74 -31.26
CA ILE A 443 16.09 10.69 -31.36
C ILE A 443 17.42 9.94 -31.57
N ARG A 444 17.66 8.89 -30.78
CA ARG A 444 18.87 8.08 -30.93
C ARG A 444 18.86 7.32 -32.26
N SER A 445 17.70 6.85 -32.69
CA SER A 445 17.50 6.23 -34.01
C SER A 445 17.87 7.16 -35.15
N HIS A 446 17.45 8.42 -35.08
CA HIS A 446 17.81 9.44 -36.06
C HIS A 446 19.31 9.72 -36.11
N GLY A 447 19.97 9.80 -34.95
CA GLY A 447 21.43 9.97 -34.89
C GLY A 447 22.17 8.86 -35.65
N PHE A 448 21.77 7.60 -35.44
CA PHE A 448 22.35 6.47 -36.16
C PHE A 448 21.95 6.42 -37.65
N ALA A 449 20.72 6.82 -37.99
CA ALA A 449 20.26 6.88 -39.38
C ALA A 449 21.09 7.87 -40.21
N ILE A 450 21.39 9.05 -39.65
CA ILE A 450 22.25 10.06 -40.28
C ILE A 450 23.64 9.50 -40.53
N LEU A 451 24.23 8.82 -39.54
CA LEU A 451 25.56 8.20 -39.68
C LEU A 451 25.56 7.16 -40.81
N ALA A 452 24.54 6.31 -40.89
CA ALA A 452 24.41 5.34 -41.97
C ALA A 452 24.24 6.01 -43.35
N SER A 453 23.42 7.06 -43.45
CA SER A 453 23.19 7.79 -44.71
C SER A 453 24.37 8.66 -45.15
N ASN A 454 25.24 9.08 -44.23
CA ASN A 454 26.45 9.85 -44.52
C ASN A 454 27.65 8.94 -44.82
N SER A 455 27.41 7.92 -45.65
CA SER A 455 28.41 6.93 -46.03
C SER A 455 28.45 6.74 -47.55
N LYS A 456 29.39 5.90 -48.02
CA LYS A 456 29.46 5.48 -49.43
C LYS A 456 28.19 4.76 -49.91
N TYR A 457 27.32 4.30 -49.01
CA TYR A 457 26.06 3.62 -49.31
C TYR A 457 24.82 4.52 -49.13
N LYS A 458 24.99 5.85 -49.19
CA LYS A 458 23.92 6.84 -48.97
C LYS A 458 22.60 6.50 -49.65
N THR A 459 22.62 6.16 -50.94
CA THR A 459 21.42 5.87 -51.74
C THR A 459 20.58 4.74 -51.15
N PHE A 460 21.21 3.75 -50.50
CA PHE A 460 20.53 2.61 -49.93
C PHE A 460 19.84 2.90 -48.58
N PHE A 461 20.40 3.81 -47.78
CA PHE A 461 19.88 4.15 -46.45
C PHE A 461 19.05 5.44 -46.41
N TYR A 462 19.03 6.22 -47.50
CA TYR A 462 18.41 7.54 -47.55
C TYR A 462 16.92 7.54 -47.19
N ASP A 463 16.13 6.67 -47.82
CA ASP A 463 14.68 6.61 -47.58
C ASP A 463 14.34 6.22 -46.13
N SER A 464 15.14 5.33 -45.55
CA SER A 464 15.00 4.96 -44.14
C SER A 464 15.32 6.13 -43.20
N CYS A 465 16.32 6.94 -43.53
CA CYS A 465 16.67 8.14 -42.78
C CYS A 465 15.55 9.19 -42.83
N LEU A 466 15.00 9.48 -44.02
CA LEU A 466 13.89 10.42 -44.18
C LEU A 466 12.65 10.01 -43.36
N ARG A 467 12.31 8.72 -43.40
CA ARG A 467 11.20 8.17 -42.60
C ARG A 467 11.41 8.38 -41.09
N ILE A 468 12.64 8.28 -40.60
CA ILE A 468 12.95 8.49 -39.17
C ILE A 468 12.95 9.99 -38.84
N GLU A 469 13.45 10.84 -39.74
CA GLU A 469 13.43 12.30 -39.60
C GLU A 469 11.99 12.84 -39.46
N GLU A 470 11.04 12.32 -40.23
CA GLU A 470 9.62 12.64 -40.10
C GLU A 470 9.08 12.26 -38.71
N LYS A 471 9.45 11.09 -38.18
CA LYS A 471 9.07 10.66 -36.82
C LYS A 471 9.66 11.56 -35.74
N VAL A 472 10.90 12.05 -35.91
CA VAL A 472 11.52 13.02 -34.99
C VAL A 472 10.73 14.32 -34.96
N ARG A 473 10.31 14.82 -36.13
CA ARG A 473 9.49 16.03 -36.22
C ARG A 473 8.19 15.87 -35.42
N LEU A 474 7.46 14.78 -35.62
CA LEU A 474 6.22 14.48 -34.89
C LEU A 474 6.45 14.34 -33.38
N TYR A 475 7.58 13.74 -32.97
CA TYR A 475 7.96 13.63 -31.56
C TYR A 475 8.14 14.98 -30.87
N TYR A 476 8.83 15.94 -31.52
CA TYR A 476 9.00 17.28 -30.98
C TYR A 476 7.70 18.09 -30.97
N GLU A 477 6.83 17.91 -31.97
CA GLU A 477 5.49 18.51 -31.97
C GLU A 477 4.67 18.03 -30.76
N LYS A 478 4.71 16.73 -30.44
CA LYS A 478 4.03 16.16 -29.26
C LYS A 478 4.61 16.64 -27.94
N GLN A 479 5.93 16.69 -27.77
CA GLN A 479 6.56 17.21 -26.55
C GLN A 479 6.20 18.67 -26.26
N ASN A 480 6.12 19.50 -27.31
CA ASN A 480 5.71 20.89 -27.16
C ASN A 480 4.26 20.99 -26.63
N LEU A 481 3.37 20.10 -27.07
CA LEU A 481 1.99 20.03 -26.55
C LEU A 481 1.96 19.57 -25.08
N GLU A 482 2.74 18.55 -24.72
CA GLU A 482 2.86 18.07 -23.33
C GLU A 482 3.40 19.17 -22.40
N ARG A 483 4.45 19.89 -22.84
CA ARG A 483 5.02 21.02 -22.08
C ARG A 483 4.02 22.17 -21.89
N LYS A 484 3.18 22.45 -22.89
CA LYS A 484 2.08 23.43 -22.74
C LYS A 484 1.08 22.95 -21.67
N LYS A 485 0.70 21.67 -21.68
CA LYS A 485 -0.20 21.09 -20.67
C LYS A 485 0.41 21.09 -19.26
N GLU A 486 1.70 20.79 -19.12
CA GLU A 486 2.40 20.86 -17.84
C GLU A 486 2.46 22.29 -17.27
N ASN A 487 2.79 23.27 -18.11
CA ASN A 487 2.78 24.68 -17.71
C ASN A 487 1.39 25.14 -17.30
N ALA A 488 0.35 24.78 -18.06
CA ALA A 488 -1.03 25.06 -17.69
C ALA A 488 -1.40 24.48 -16.33
N LEU A 489 -1.09 23.19 -16.10
CA LEU A 489 -1.33 22.51 -14.83
C LEU A 489 -0.59 23.20 -13.66
N LEU A 490 0.65 23.64 -13.88
CA LEU A 490 1.42 24.39 -12.89
C LEU A 490 0.70 25.70 -12.48
N PHE A 491 0.24 26.48 -13.46
CA PHE A 491 -0.48 27.73 -13.21
C PHE A 491 -1.84 27.51 -12.56
N ARG A 492 -2.60 26.50 -13.00
CA ARG A 492 -3.84 26.07 -12.36
C ARG A 492 -3.63 25.67 -10.89
N ASN A 493 -2.58 24.89 -10.59
CA ASN A 493 -2.25 24.51 -9.22
C ASN A 493 -1.87 25.73 -8.35
N LYS A 494 -1.12 26.70 -8.90
CA LYS A 494 -0.89 27.99 -8.22
C LYS A 494 -2.18 28.75 -7.96
N ALA A 495 -3.12 28.74 -8.92
CA ALA A 495 -4.41 29.40 -8.77
C ALA A 495 -5.21 28.80 -7.60
N LEU A 496 -5.25 27.47 -7.47
CA LEU A 496 -5.88 26.77 -6.35
C LEU A 496 -5.23 27.09 -5.00
N ILE A 497 -3.90 27.17 -4.94
CA ILE A 497 -3.18 27.61 -3.73
C ILE A 497 -3.60 29.03 -3.36
N PHE A 498 -3.58 29.97 -4.30
CA PHE A 498 -3.99 31.35 -4.05
C PHE A 498 -5.47 31.46 -3.68
N LYS A 499 -6.35 30.63 -4.25
CA LYS A 499 -7.76 30.52 -3.86
C LYS A 499 -7.87 30.09 -2.39
N SER A 500 -7.12 29.07 -1.96
CA SER A 500 -7.09 28.62 -0.55
C SER A 500 -6.52 29.66 0.42
N GLU A 501 -5.59 30.50 -0.03
CA GLU A 501 -5.00 31.59 0.75
C GLU A 501 -5.78 32.91 0.67
N TRP A 502 -6.93 32.93 -0.01
CA TRP A 502 -7.78 34.10 -0.25
C TRP A 502 -7.07 35.25 -0.98
N LYS A 503 -6.04 34.92 -1.76
CA LYS A 503 -5.33 35.84 -2.64
C LYS A 503 -6.04 35.92 -3.98
N TRP A 504 -7.31 36.33 -3.96
CA TRP A 504 -8.26 36.25 -5.08
C TRP A 504 -7.71 36.79 -6.41
N ASN A 505 -7.10 37.98 -6.41
CA ASN A 505 -6.55 38.57 -7.63
C ASN A 505 -5.36 37.75 -8.18
N LYS A 506 -4.54 37.14 -7.32
CA LYS A 506 -3.43 36.27 -7.75
C LYS A 506 -3.95 34.94 -8.30
N ALA A 507 -5.05 34.42 -7.75
CA ALA A 507 -5.74 33.24 -8.27
C ALA A 507 -6.31 33.51 -9.67
N VAL A 508 -6.99 34.65 -9.86
CA VAL A 508 -7.48 35.09 -11.18
C VAL A 508 -6.33 35.20 -12.19
N PHE A 509 -5.24 35.89 -11.83
CA PHE A 509 -4.07 36.02 -12.71
C PHE A 509 -3.47 34.65 -13.06
N SER A 510 -3.36 33.74 -12.09
CA SER A 510 -2.78 32.42 -12.34
C SER A 510 -3.66 31.55 -13.23
N TYR A 511 -4.99 31.64 -13.12
CA TYR A 511 -5.89 31.00 -14.09
C TYR A 511 -5.76 31.61 -15.49
N GLN A 512 -5.66 32.94 -15.61
CA GLN A 512 -5.42 33.59 -16.90
C GLN A 512 -4.11 33.12 -17.54
N SER A 513 -3.02 33.03 -16.76
CA SER A 513 -1.74 32.47 -17.23
C SER A 513 -1.84 30.99 -17.62
N SER A 514 -2.74 30.21 -17.01
CA SER A 514 -2.99 28.84 -17.45
C SER A 514 -3.63 28.79 -18.85
N LEU A 515 -4.55 29.71 -19.12
CA LEU A 515 -5.26 29.80 -20.41
C LEU A 515 -4.37 30.29 -21.56
N GLU A 516 -3.22 30.91 -21.26
CA GLU A 516 -2.22 31.23 -22.29
C GLU A 516 -1.60 29.97 -22.93
N TYR A 517 -1.68 28.81 -22.26
CA TYR A 517 -1.12 27.54 -22.74
C TYR A 517 -2.17 26.55 -23.28
N THR A 518 -3.37 26.49 -22.69
CA THR A 518 -4.46 25.58 -23.09
C THR A 518 -5.80 26.02 -22.49
N ASP A 519 -6.92 25.68 -23.17
CA ASP A 519 -8.28 25.97 -22.71
C ASP A 519 -8.86 24.91 -21.75
N ASP A 520 -8.10 23.84 -21.44
CA ASP A 520 -8.57 22.69 -20.63
C ASP A 520 -9.18 23.09 -19.26
N TYR A 521 -8.78 24.23 -18.70
CA TYR A 521 -9.23 24.73 -17.39
C TYR A 521 -10.22 25.91 -17.49
N LEU A 522 -10.75 26.21 -18.67
CA LEU A 522 -11.64 27.35 -18.90
C LEU A 522 -12.91 27.29 -18.05
N LEU A 523 -13.62 26.15 -18.03
CA LEU A 523 -14.83 25.99 -17.24
C LEU A 523 -14.56 26.09 -15.72
N GLU A 524 -13.43 25.56 -15.25
CA GLU A 524 -13.01 25.70 -13.84
C GLU A 524 -12.77 27.17 -13.48
N PHE A 525 -12.12 27.93 -14.38
CA PHE A 525 -11.89 29.35 -14.18
C PHE A 525 -13.20 30.17 -14.21
N LEU A 526 -14.09 29.89 -15.15
CA LEU A 526 -15.41 30.53 -15.22
C LEU A 526 -16.21 30.27 -13.95
N ALA A 527 -16.24 29.03 -13.46
CA ALA A 527 -16.92 28.67 -12.22
C ALA A 527 -16.37 29.48 -11.03
N PHE A 528 -15.03 29.60 -10.94
CA PHE A 528 -14.40 30.42 -9.91
C PHE A 528 -14.79 31.91 -10.01
N LEU A 529 -14.85 32.48 -11.21
CA LEU A 529 -15.27 33.87 -11.40
C LEU A 529 -16.74 34.10 -11.03
N VAL A 530 -17.62 33.11 -11.30
CA VAL A 530 -19.02 33.11 -10.85
C VAL A 530 -19.10 33.09 -9.32
N ASP A 531 -18.29 32.27 -8.65
CA ASP A 531 -18.25 32.23 -7.18
C ASP A 531 -17.91 33.60 -6.59
N ILE A 532 -16.91 34.30 -7.13
CA ILE A 532 -16.45 35.60 -6.62
C ILE A 532 -17.15 36.81 -7.27
N GLY A 533 -18.23 36.60 -8.03
CA GLY A 533 -19.06 37.67 -8.58
C GLY A 533 -18.33 38.63 -9.54
N LYS A 534 -17.41 38.11 -10.37
CA LYS A 534 -16.64 38.92 -11.33
C LYS A 534 -17.35 39.05 -12.69
N ILE A 535 -18.58 39.57 -12.67
CA ILE A 535 -19.47 39.66 -13.84
C ILE A 535 -18.80 40.30 -15.07
N ASN A 536 -18.10 41.44 -14.91
CA ASN A 536 -17.45 42.10 -16.05
C ASN A 536 -16.38 41.21 -16.72
N LEU A 537 -15.52 40.57 -15.92
CA LEU A 537 -14.48 39.69 -16.46
C LEU A 537 -15.07 38.40 -17.05
N LEU A 538 -16.16 37.89 -16.47
CA LEU A 538 -16.92 36.78 -17.06
C LEU A 538 -17.43 37.14 -18.45
N ASN A 539 -18.02 38.33 -18.59
CA ASN A 539 -18.55 38.81 -19.88
C ASN A 539 -17.43 38.97 -20.91
N ASP A 540 -16.32 39.60 -20.55
CA ASP A 540 -15.15 39.77 -21.44
C ASP A 540 -14.65 38.41 -21.97
N ILE A 541 -14.62 37.38 -21.11
CA ILE A 541 -14.20 36.03 -21.49
C ILE A 541 -15.25 35.35 -22.37
N ILE A 542 -16.54 35.48 -22.05
CA ILE A 542 -17.63 34.92 -22.86
C ILE A 542 -17.65 35.53 -24.25
N GLU A 543 -17.45 36.84 -24.37
CA GLU A 543 -17.32 37.53 -25.67
C GLU A 543 -16.11 37.01 -26.46
N LYS A 544 -14.95 36.86 -25.81
CA LYS A 544 -13.73 36.31 -26.43
C LYS A 544 -13.91 34.88 -26.96
N TYR A 545 -14.59 34.01 -26.21
CA TYR A 545 -14.77 32.60 -26.56
C TYR A 545 -16.06 32.30 -27.33
N SER A 546 -16.96 33.29 -27.45
CA SER A 546 -18.34 33.20 -27.94
C SER A 546 -19.29 32.36 -27.06
N TYR A 547 -20.49 32.89 -26.83
CA TYR A 547 -21.54 32.24 -26.04
C TYR A 547 -21.93 30.85 -26.60
N GLU A 548 -22.16 30.74 -27.91
CA GLU A 548 -22.57 29.47 -28.56
C GLU A 548 -21.51 28.36 -28.42
N ARG A 549 -20.22 28.72 -28.50
CA ARG A 549 -19.13 27.76 -28.30
C ARG A 549 -19.06 27.28 -26.85
N LEU A 550 -19.25 28.16 -25.86
CA LEU A 550 -19.23 27.77 -24.45
C LEU A 550 -20.43 26.87 -24.09
N LYS A 551 -21.61 27.14 -24.67
CA LYS A 551 -22.83 26.35 -24.48
C LYS A 551 -22.74 24.94 -25.06
N SER A 552 -21.87 24.72 -26.05
CA SER A 552 -21.69 23.44 -26.72
C SER A 552 -20.57 22.57 -26.13
N ILE A 553 -19.89 23.01 -25.06
CA ILE A 553 -18.86 22.21 -24.38
C ILE A 553 -19.51 21.04 -23.64
N SER A 554 -19.07 19.80 -23.95
CA SER A 554 -19.68 18.57 -23.42
C SER A 554 -19.62 18.43 -21.89
N GLU A 555 -18.61 19.03 -21.27
CA GLU A 555 -18.36 18.99 -19.84
C GLU A 555 -19.15 20.06 -19.06
N LEU A 556 -19.89 20.94 -19.72
CA LEU A 556 -20.60 22.05 -19.09
C LEU A 556 -21.56 21.58 -17.98
N ASP A 557 -22.20 20.42 -18.13
CA ASP A 557 -23.11 19.85 -17.12
C ASP A 557 -22.40 19.52 -15.79
N LYS A 558 -21.07 19.39 -15.78
CA LYS A 558 -20.28 19.21 -14.55
C LYS A 558 -20.09 20.53 -13.78
N PHE A 559 -20.41 21.67 -14.39
CA PHE A 559 -20.22 23.02 -13.83
C PHE A 559 -21.56 23.79 -13.81
N SER A 560 -22.45 23.39 -12.89
CA SER A 560 -23.80 23.99 -12.76
C SER A 560 -23.78 25.51 -12.67
N SER A 561 -22.89 26.08 -11.85
CA SER A 561 -22.79 27.53 -11.67
C SER A 561 -22.41 28.29 -12.95
N VAL A 562 -21.65 27.68 -13.86
CA VAL A 562 -21.32 28.27 -15.17
C VAL A 562 -22.51 28.16 -16.10
N LYS A 563 -23.21 27.02 -16.11
CA LYS A 563 -24.44 26.82 -16.87
C LYS A 563 -25.52 27.82 -16.48
N ASP A 564 -25.74 28.00 -15.19
CA ASP A 564 -26.71 28.95 -14.64
C ASP A 564 -26.32 30.39 -14.98
N TYR A 565 -25.02 30.71 -14.93
CA TYR A 565 -24.54 32.01 -15.39
C TYR A 565 -24.73 32.25 -16.89
N LEU A 566 -24.54 31.23 -17.75
CA LEU A 566 -24.80 31.35 -19.18
C LEU A 566 -26.29 31.61 -19.47
N ILE A 567 -27.19 30.96 -18.71
CA ILE A 567 -28.64 31.24 -18.77
C ILE A 567 -28.93 32.68 -18.32
N PHE A 568 -28.29 33.14 -17.25
CA PHE A 568 -28.37 34.53 -16.80
C PHE A 568 -27.86 35.52 -17.85
N TYR A 569 -26.71 35.24 -18.45
CA TYR A 569 -26.08 36.05 -19.49
C TYR A 569 -26.99 36.19 -20.71
N ASP A 570 -27.56 35.08 -21.18
CA ASP A 570 -28.54 35.07 -22.28
C ASP A 570 -29.79 35.88 -21.94
N LYS A 571 -30.45 35.54 -20.84
CA LYS A 571 -31.72 36.16 -20.44
C LYS A 571 -31.60 37.64 -20.13
N TYR A 572 -30.52 38.05 -19.47
CA TYR A 572 -30.43 39.39 -18.92
C TYR A 572 -29.47 40.30 -19.67
N ILE A 573 -28.31 39.82 -20.11
CA ILE A 573 -27.24 40.62 -20.72
C ILE A 573 -27.41 40.69 -22.24
N LEU A 574 -27.47 39.55 -22.95
CA LEU A 574 -27.65 39.53 -24.41
C LEU A 574 -28.96 40.19 -24.85
N ASN A 575 -30.04 39.95 -24.10
CA ASN A 575 -31.37 40.49 -24.40
C ASN A 575 -31.60 41.93 -23.88
N ASN A 576 -30.57 42.63 -23.40
CA ASN A 576 -30.66 44.01 -22.90
C ASN A 576 -31.85 44.23 -21.92
N SER A 577 -31.99 43.34 -20.94
CA SER A 577 -33.14 43.36 -20.00
C SER A 577 -33.11 44.56 -19.03
N LYS A 578 -34.21 44.76 -18.27
CA LYS A 578 -34.24 45.71 -17.14
C LYS A 578 -33.10 45.49 -16.13
N MET A 579 -32.69 44.24 -15.90
CA MET A 579 -31.57 43.91 -15.00
C MET A 579 -30.22 44.35 -15.60
N TYR A 580 -30.04 44.24 -16.92
CA TYR A 580 -28.85 44.77 -17.59
C TYR A 580 -28.76 46.28 -17.50
N TYR A 581 -29.86 47.01 -17.75
CA TYR A 581 -29.91 48.46 -17.54
C TYR A 581 -29.65 48.84 -16.07
N PHE A 582 -30.13 48.07 -15.10
CA PHE A 582 -29.80 48.28 -13.68
C PHE A 582 -28.30 48.08 -13.41
N LEU A 583 -27.72 46.96 -13.86
CA LEU A 583 -26.30 46.66 -13.71
C LEU A 583 -25.38 47.62 -14.47
N ARG A 584 -25.86 48.26 -15.54
CA ARG A 584 -25.12 49.23 -16.34
C ARG A 584 -25.24 50.66 -15.79
N ASP A 585 -26.47 51.09 -15.51
CA ASP A 585 -26.80 52.51 -15.27
C ASP A 585 -26.87 52.84 -13.76
N HIS A 586 -27.18 51.86 -12.91
CA HIS A 586 -27.41 52.07 -11.47
C HIS A 586 -26.33 51.47 -10.56
N ASN A 587 -25.35 50.75 -11.13
CA ASN A 587 -24.19 50.21 -10.39
C ASN A 587 -23.34 51.26 -9.67
N ASN A 588 -23.56 52.54 -9.98
CA ASN A 588 -22.84 53.68 -9.44
C ASN A 588 -23.61 54.42 -8.34
N SER A 589 -24.88 54.09 -8.09
CA SER A 589 -25.75 54.75 -7.12
C SER A 589 -25.84 53.95 -5.81
N GLN A 590 -25.35 54.55 -4.72
CA GLN A 590 -25.40 53.91 -3.40
C GLN A 590 -26.85 53.65 -2.94
N SER A 591 -27.78 54.60 -3.15
CA SER A 591 -29.18 54.45 -2.76
C SER A 591 -29.87 53.35 -3.56
N ALA A 592 -29.71 53.32 -4.89
CA ALA A 592 -30.34 52.30 -5.73
C ALA A 592 -29.88 50.88 -5.40
N ILE A 593 -28.59 50.70 -5.05
CA ILE A 593 -28.07 49.40 -4.62
C ILE A 593 -28.63 49.02 -3.25
N LEU A 594 -28.70 49.96 -2.30
CA LEU A 594 -29.28 49.71 -0.97
C LEU A 594 -30.77 49.38 -1.07
N ASP A 595 -31.52 50.06 -1.93
CA ASP A 595 -32.93 49.78 -2.18
C ASP A 595 -33.10 48.37 -2.79
N PHE A 596 -32.25 47.99 -3.75
CA PHE A 596 -32.22 46.65 -4.32
C PHE A 596 -31.95 45.57 -3.26
N LEU A 597 -30.97 45.79 -2.38
CA LEU A 597 -30.68 44.90 -1.24
C LEU A 597 -31.86 44.83 -0.26
N SER A 598 -32.54 45.96 -0.03
CA SER A 598 -33.68 46.04 0.89
C SER A 598 -34.95 45.35 0.37
N ASN A 599 -35.11 45.25 -0.95
CA ASN A 599 -36.22 44.56 -1.60
C ASN A 599 -36.01 43.03 -1.65
N HIS A 600 -34.78 42.55 -1.41
CA HIS A 600 -34.42 41.14 -1.34
C HIS A 600 -34.05 40.72 0.09
N LYS A 601 -34.78 41.23 1.10
CA LYS A 601 -34.53 40.97 2.53
C LYS A 601 -34.68 39.49 2.92
N ASP A 602 -35.55 38.76 2.22
CA ASP A 602 -35.84 37.36 2.54
C ASP A 602 -34.90 36.41 1.78
N ILE A 603 -33.71 36.24 2.36
CA ILE A 603 -32.56 35.60 1.71
C ILE A 603 -32.73 34.08 1.54
N ASP A 604 -33.64 33.45 2.29
CA ASP A 604 -33.89 32.01 2.17
C ASP A 604 -34.60 31.65 0.85
N SER A 605 -35.29 32.61 0.22
CA SER A 605 -35.92 32.49 -1.11
C SER A 605 -35.09 33.07 -2.27
N ILE A 606 -33.86 33.53 -2.03
CA ILE A 606 -32.98 34.10 -3.07
C ILE A 606 -32.39 32.97 -3.91
N ASP A 607 -32.57 33.06 -5.23
CA ASP A 607 -31.97 32.17 -6.23
C ASP A 607 -30.48 32.49 -6.48
N GLU A 608 -29.77 31.58 -7.14
CA GLU A 608 -28.32 31.73 -7.39
C GLU A 608 -27.96 32.98 -8.21
N ASN A 609 -28.87 33.43 -9.10
CA ASN A 609 -28.69 34.62 -9.91
C ASN A 609 -28.69 35.89 -9.07
N ASN A 610 -29.62 36.00 -8.12
CA ASN A 610 -29.68 37.12 -7.21
C ASN A 610 -28.50 37.10 -6.22
N GLU A 611 -28.02 35.93 -5.77
CA GLU A 611 -26.80 35.85 -4.95
C GLU A 611 -25.57 36.43 -5.67
N LEU A 612 -25.42 36.08 -6.96
CA LEU A 612 -24.35 36.58 -7.80
C LEU A 612 -24.42 38.10 -7.98
N VAL A 613 -25.60 38.62 -8.32
CA VAL A 613 -25.85 40.05 -8.50
C VAL A 613 -25.58 40.81 -7.20
N ILE A 614 -26.08 40.34 -6.07
CA ILE A 614 -25.83 40.94 -4.75
C ILE A 614 -24.33 40.96 -4.45
N THR A 615 -23.62 39.86 -4.71
CA THR A 615 -22.16 39.79 -4.52
C THR A 615 -21.43 40.85 -5.35
N TYR A 616 -21.77 40.96 -6.63
CA TYR A 616 -21.18 41.94 -7.55
C TYR A 616 -21.40 43.39 -7.06
N LEU A 617 -22.64 43.73 -6.71
CA LEU A 617 -23.01 45.06 -6.24
C LEU A 617 -22.33 45.42 -4.91
N LEU A 618 -22.26 44.48 -3.96
CA LEU A 618 -21.53 44.67 -2.70
C LEU A 618 -20.06 44.97 -2.95
N MET A 619 -19.40 44.29 -3.89
CA MET A 619 -17.99 44.54 -4.20
C MET A 619 -17.74 45.93 -4.78
N ILE A 620 -18.66 46.44 -5.61
CA ILE A 620 -18.60 47.81 -6.13
C ILE A 620 -18.69 48.81 -4.98
N LEU A 621 -19.66 48.62 -4.07
CA LEU A 621 -19.85 49.49 -2.90
C LEU A 621 -18.61 49.52 -2.01
N ILE A 622 -18.02 48.36 -1.73
CA ILE A 622 -16.80 48.23 -0.92
C ILE A 622 -15.63 48.99 -1.55
N LYS A 623 -15.44 48.86 -2.87
CA LYS A 623 -14.35 49.53 -3.59
C LYS A 623 -14.51 51.06 -3.57
N LYS A 624 -15.75 51.55 -3.65
CA LYS A 624 -16.06 52.97 -3.89
C LYS A 624 -16.27 53.80 -2.61
N TYR A 625 -16.93 53.26 -1.58
CA TYR A 625 -17.46 54.07 -0.47
C TYR A 625 -16.84 53.86 0.91
N LYS A 626 -15.81 52.99 1.07
CA LYS A 626 -15.11 52.74 2.35
C LYS A 626 -16.07 52.65 3.57
N LEU A 627 -16.89 51.60 3.53
CA LEU A 627 -17.87 51.09 4.50
C LEU A 627 -17.86 51.68 5.93
N LYS A 628 -18.96 52.35 6.31
CA LYS A 628 -19.36 52.57 7.73
C LYS A 628 -20.77 52.08 8.07
N ASN A 629 -21.71 52.10 7.10
CA ASN A 629 -23.14 51.84 7.37
C ASN A 629 -23.70 50.54 6.75
N ILE A 630 -22.90 49.77 6.00
CA ILE A 630 -23.37 48.59 5.21
C ILE A 630 -22.79 47.27 5.79
N GLU A 631 -21.92 47.35 6.80
CA GLU A 631 -21.20 46.18 7.31
C GLU A 631 -22.11 45.17 8.02
N PHE A 632 -23.23 45.61 8.59
CA PHE A 632 -24.20 44.73 9.22
C PHE A 632 -24.98 43.90 8.18
N ASP A 633 -25.37 44.50 7.06
CA ASP A 633 -26.06 43.81 5.96
C ASP A 633 -25.11 42.86 5.23
N ILE A 634 -23.83 43.23 5.07
CA ILE A 634 -22.80 42.32 4.53
C ILE A 634 -22.63 41.09 5.43
N VAL A 635 -22.62 41.27 6.75
CA VAL A 635 -22.47 40.15 7.70
C VAL A 635 -23.71 39.26 7.72
N LYS A 636 -24.92 39.83 7.64
CA LYS A 636 -26.16 39.06 7.48
C LYS A 636 -26.15 38.25 6.19
N PHE A 637 -25.78 38.88 5.07
CA PHE A 637 -25.73 38.20 3.77
C PHE A 637 -24.70 37.07 3.79
N TYR A 638 -23.47 37.36 4.23
CA TYR A 638 -22.39 36.39 4.40
C TYR A 638 -22.80 35.16 5.22
N ARG A 639 -23.37 35.37 6.41
CA ARG A 639 -23.78 34.26 7.30
C ARG A 639 -24.83 33.36 6.66
N LYS A 640 -25.72 33.92 5.85
CA LYS A 640 -26.76 33.16 5.16
C LYS A 640 -26.23 32.42 3.93
N ILE A 641 -25.32 33.02 3.15
CA ILE A 641 -24.75 32.35 1.96
C ILE A 641 -23.64 31.34 2.29
N TRP A 642 -23.09 31.36 3.51
CA TRP A 642 -22.01 30.45 3.94
C TRP A 642 -22.28 28.99 3.58
N ASN A 643 -23.51 28.53 3.83
CA ASN A 643 -23.90 27.13 3.61
C ASN A 643 -24.18 26.81 2.14
N LYS A 644 -24.53 27.82 1.33
CA LYS A 644 -24.89 27.68 -0.09
C LYS A 644 -23.65 27.77 -1.01
N ASN A 645 -22.80 28.79 -0.82
CA ASN A 645 -21.57 28.96 -1.59
C ASN A 645 -20.42 29.47 -0.70
N LEU A 646 -19.58 28.53 -0.26
CA LEU A 646 -18.47 28.79 0.66
C LEU A 646 -17.43 29.77 0.05
N VAL A 647 -17.07 29.61 -1.22
CA VAL A 647 -16.06 30.46 -1.88
C VAL A 647 -16.53 31.91 -1.95
N ARG A 648 -17.80 32.11 -2.29
CA ARG A 648 -18.46 33.43 -2.28
C ARG A 648 -18.47 34.04 -0.88
N ALA A 649 -18.84 33.27 0.13
CA ALA A 649 -18.82 33.72 1.53
C ALA A 649 -17.41 34.15 1.98
N GLN A 650 -16.39 33.36 1.67
CA GLN A 650 -14.98 33.68 1.94
C GLN A 650 -14.54 34.97 1.23
N TYR A 651 -14.92 35.13 -0.04
CA TYR A 651 -14.60 36.32 -0.81
C TYR A 651 -15.25 37.58 -0.20
N ILE A 652 -16.54 37.54 0.12
CA ILE A 652 -17.28 38.67 0.70
C ILE A 652 -16.67 39.09 2.04
N ILE A 653 -16.48 38.14 2.97
CA ILE A 653 -15.98 38.47 4.31
C ILE A 653 -14.53 38.96 4.28
N SER A 654 -13.71 38.51 3.32
CA SER A 654 -12.33 38.98 3.14
C SER A 654 -12.22 40.49 2.83
N LYS A 655 -13.34 41.15 2.52
CA LYS A 655 -13.39 42.58 2.18
C LYS A 655 -13.87 43.50 3.32
N VAL A 656 -14.36 42.94 4.43
CA VAL A 656 -14.89 43.68 5.59
C VAL A 656 -13.76 44.24 6.48
N HIS A 657 -13.93 45.43 7.06
CA HIS A 657 -12.93 46.11 7.90
C HIS A 657 -13.40 46.32 9.34
N PHE A 658 -13.10 45.36 10.23
CA PHE A 658 -13.60 45.26 11.62
C PHE A 658 -13.14 46.33 12.65
N ILE A 659 -12.41 47.38 12.25
CA ILE A 659 -11.70 48.27 13.21
C ILE A 659 -12.65 49.24 13.96
N GLN A 660 -13.89 49.43 13.49
CA GLN A 660 -14.79 50.50 13.95
C GLN A 660 -16.04 50.01 14.72
N TRP A 661 -16.11 48.73 15.07
CA TRP A 661 -17.29 48.13 15.70
C TRP A 661 -17.25 48.29 17.23
N ASN A 662 -18.39 48.67 17.82
CA ASN A 662 -18.54 48.85 19.28
C ASN A 662 -19.17 47.64 20.00
N ASN A 663 -19.80 46.71 19.26
CA ASN A 663 -20.44 45.53 19.84
C ASN A 663 -19.46 44.34 19.86
N VAL A 664 -18.88 44.08 21.03
CA VAL A 664 -17.87 43.05 21.25
C VAL A 664 -18.37 41.64 20.89
N ASP A 665 -19.66 41.34 21.09
CA ASP A 665 -20.24 40.02 20.81
C ASP A 665 -20.30 39.72 19.31
N ILE A 666 -20.66 40.72 18.49
CA ILE A 666 -20.69 40.55 17.03
C ILE A 666 -19.26 40.44 16.49
N ILE A 667 -18.29 41.16 17.07
CA ILE A 667 -16.89 41.05 16.68
C ILE A 667 -16.33 39.67 17.04
N ILE A 668 -16.59 39.15 18.24
CA ILE A 668 -16.17 37.81 18.66
C ILE A 668 -16.82 36.73 17.78
N GLY A 669 -18.13 36.87 17.49
CA GLY A 669 -18.84 35.97 16.59
C GLY A 669 -18.22 35.92 15.19
N ILE A 670 -17.94 37.07 14.57
CA ILE A 670 -17.32 37.10 13.24
C ILE A 670 -15.86 36.64 13.29
N LEU A 671 -15.10 36.94 14.35
CA LEU A 671 -13.74 36.42 14.53
C LEU A 671 -13.75 34.89 14.66
N SER A 672 -14.76 34.31 15.30
CA SER A 672 -14.99 32.85 15.33
C SER A 672 -15.29 32.32 13.93
N ASP A 673 -16.23 32.95 13.21
CA ASP A 673 -16.61 32.59 11.84
C ASP A 673 -15.38 32.66 10.89
N LEU A 674 -14.56 33.70 11.00
CA LEU A 674 -13.33 33.88 10.23
C LEU A 674 -12.23 32.88 10.60
N THR A 675 -12.12 32.51 11.88
CA THR A 675 -11.20 31.47 12.34
C THR A 675 -11.63 30.10 11.79
N ALA A 676 -12.94 29.83 11.75
CA ALA A 676 -13.54 28.67 11.12
C ALA A 676 -13.33 28.64 9.60
N LEU A 677 -13.19 29.80 8.95
CA LEU A 677 -12.95 29.93 7.50
C LEU A 677 -11.50 29.83 7.03
N GLY A 678 -10.50 29.94 7.92
CA GLY A 678 -9.13 29.49 7.62
C GLY A 678 -8.02 30.54 7.48
N ASP A 679 -8.26 31.85 7.60
CA ASP A 679 -7.18 32.86 7.53
C ASP A 679 -6.56 33.19 8.91
N MET A 680 -5.83 32.22 9.48
CA MET A 680 -5.20 32.36 10.80
C MET A 680 -3.95 33.27 10.85
N ASN A 681 -3.50 33.79 9.71
CA ASN A 681 -2.29 34.63 9.63
C ASN A 681 -2.60 36.09 9.27
N ASN A 682 -3.88 36.45 9.17
CA ASN A 682 -4.27 37.81 8.90
C ASN A 682 -3.86 38.72 10.07
N ARG A 683 -2.83 39.55 9.85
CA ARG A 683 -2.34 40.52 10.84
C ARG A 683 -3.45 41.44 11.36
N LYS A 684 -4.50 41.72 10.57
CA LYS A 684 -5.64 42.54 11.01
C LYS A 684 -6.49 41.81 12.07
N ILE A 685 -6.81 40.53 11.86
CA ILE A 685 -7.57 39.68 12.81
C ILE A 685 -6.81 39.51 14.13
N LEU A 686 -5.49 39.29 14.06
CA LEU A 686 -4.63 39.15 15.23
C LEU A 686 -4.57 40.44 16.09
N ASN A 687 -4.52 41.61 15.46
CA ASN A 687 -4.48 42.89 16.17
C ASN A 687 -5.81 43.25 16.86
N ILE A 688 -6.94 42.88 16.26
CA ILE A 688 -8.27 43.08 16.86
C ILE A 688 -8.46 42.14 18.05
N ARG A 689 -8.06 40.87 17.94
CA ARG A 689 -7.98 39.95 19.09
C ARG A 689 -7.21 40.59 20.23
N LYS A 690 -5.99 41.08 19.96
CA LYS A 690 -5.13 41.71 20.97
C LYS A 690 -5.79 42.93 21.64
N LYS A 691 -6.55 43.73 20.89
CA LYS A 691 -7.25 44.93 21.39
C LYS A 691 -8.47 44.59 22.26
N ILE A 692 -9.28 43.60 21.87
CA ILE A 692 -10.43 43.10 22.66
C ILE A 692 -9.93 42.40 23.94
N PHE A 693 -8.86 41.59 23.84
CA PHE A 693 -8.25 40.94 25.00
C PHE A 693 -7.72 41.94 26.04
N ASN A 694 -7.15 43.06 25.60
CA ASN A 694 -6.66 44.11 26.50
C ASN A 694 -7.79 44.90 27.18
N GLN A 695 -9.02 44.91 26.65
CA GLN A 695 -10.17 45.62 27.24
C GLN A 695 -10.91 44.79 28.32
N LEU A 696 -10.66 43.48 28.40
CA LEU A 696 -11.34 42.56 29.33
C LEU A 696 -10.55 42.29 30.62
N LEU A 697 -9.38 42.90 30.79
CA LEU A 697 -8.57 42.85 32.01
C LEU A 697 -8.91 44.08 32.86
N ILE A 698 -9.65 43.90 33.95
CA ILE A 698 -9.59 44.62 35.24
C ILE A 698 -10.87 44.24 35.97
N TYR A 699 -10.77 43.31 36.92
CA TYR A 699 -11.76 43.19 37.99
C TYR A 699 -11.11 42.48 39.18
N THR A 700 -11.18 43.11 40.35
CA THR A 700 -10.75 42.55 41.63
C THR A 700 -11.97 42.49 42.55
N ARG A 701 -12.35 41.28 42.98
CA ARG A 701 -13.22 41.07 44.14
C ARG A 701 -12.78 39.80 44.86
N LYS A 702 -12.60 39.90 46.18
CA LYS A 702 -12.42 38.74 47.06
C LYS A 702 -13.79 38.30 47.56
N SER A 703 -14.04 36.98 47.51
CA SER A 703 -15.28 36.34 47.93
C SER A 703 -14.95 35.04 48.68
N ASN A 704 -15.76 34.69 49.68
CA ASN A 704 -15.70 33.39 50.36
C ASN A 704 -16.61 32.36 49.67
N ALA A 705 -16.44 32.20 48.35
CA ALA A 705 -17.30 31.33 47.54
C ALA A 705 -16.99 29.84 47.74
N LYS A 706 -18.00 28.98 47.59
CA LYS A 706 -17.85 27.52 47.56
C LYS A 706 -17.52 27.05 46.16
N ILE A 707 -16.44 26.29 46.03
CA ILE A 707 -15.86 25.93 44.74
C ILE A 707 -15.79 24.40 44.62
N ALA A 708 -16.21 23.87 43.47
CA ALA A 708 -16.00 22.49 43.10
C ALA A 708 -15.04 22.37 41.91
N VAL A 709 -14.15 21.39 41.96
CA VAL A 709 -13.28 20.98 40.86
C VAL A 709 -13.76 19.63 40.37
N CYS A 710 -14.31 19.61 39.17
CA CYS A 710 -14.82 18.45 38.47
C CYS A 710 -13.75 17.95 37.49
N LEU A 711 -13.19 16.80 37.83
CA LEU A 711 -12.12 16.15 37.09
C LEU A 711 -12.68 15.05 36.20
N TRP A 712 -12.24 15.02 34.94
CA TRP A 712 -12.73 14.05 33.95
C TRP A 712 -11.66 13.68 32.91
N GLY A 713 -11.91 12.63 32.13
CA GLY A 713 -11.06 12.21 31.02
C GLY A 713 -10.36 10.87 31.26
N ILE A 714 -9.41 10.55 30.39
CA ILE A 714 -8.71 9.26 30.42
C ILE A 714 -7.52 9.34 31.37
N PHE A 715 -7.44 8.42 32.32
CA PHE A 715 -6.26 8.28 33.14
C PHE A 715 -5.13 7.67 32.29
N ARG A 716 -4.02 8.38 32.07
CA ARG A 716 -2.95 7.91 31.18
C ARG A 716 -1.54 8.28 31.62
N GLY A 717 -0.59 7.41 31.27
CA GLY A 717 0.85 7.68 31.38
C GLY A 717 1.30 8.12 32.76
N ASN A 718 2.03 9.24 32.83
CA ASN A 718 2.67 9.78 34.03
C ASN A 718 1.67 10.57 34.92
N SER A 719 0.51 9.96 35.16
CA SER A 719 -0.65 10.57 35.82
C SER A 719 -0.41 11.00 37.26
N ASP A 720 0.42 10.31 38.04
CA ASP A 720 0.78 10.70 39.41
C ASP A 720 1.36 12.12 39.49
N LYS A 721 2.19 12.52 38.52
CA LYS A 721 2.73 13.89 38.48
C LYS A 721 1.67 14.91 38.09
N THR A 722 0.82 14.53 37.14
CA THR A 722 -0.30 15.34 36.68
C THR A 722 -1.28 15.63 37.81
N LEU A 723 -1.67 14.60 38.58
CA LEU A 723 -2.54 14.74 39.75
C LEU A 723 -1.92 15.62 40.84
N LYS A 724 -0.61 15.51 41.08
CA LYS A 724 0.10 16.40 42.02
C LYS A 724 0.02 17.85 41.56
N LEU A 725 0.22 18.14 40.28
CA LEU A 725 0.09 19.49 39.75
C LEU A 725 -1.35 20.01 39.88
N ILE A 726 -2.37 19.21 39.55
CA ILE A 726 -3.78 19.58 39.76
C ILE A 726 -4.05 19.90 41.24
N LYS A 727 -3.52 19.08 42.17
CA LYS A 727 -3.64 19.31 43.61
C LYS A 727 -3.02 20.63 44.03
N GLU A 728 -1.76 20.86 43.67
CA GLU A 728 -1.01 22.05 44.14
C GLU A 728 -1.43 23.35 43.45
N ASN A 729 -1.82 23.28 42.18
CA ASN A 729 -2.05 24.46 41.36
C ASN A 729 -3.53 24.81 41.16
N ILE A 730 -4.47 23.87 41.35
CA ILE A 730 -5.90 24.13 41.18
C ILE A 730 -6.64 23.90 42.49
N ILE A 731 -6.57 22.69 43.06
CA ILE A 731 -7.41 22.28 44.20
C ILE A 731 -7.04 23.05 45.47
N LYS A 732 -5.76 23.02 45.87
CA LYS A 732 -5.29 23.67 47.11
C LYS A 732 -5.48 25.19 47.09
N PRO A 733 -5.12 25.93 46.03
CA PRO A 733 -5.34 27.37 46.00
C PRO A 733 -6.82 27.69 46.22
N LEU A 734 -7.71 27.03 45.47
CA LEU A 734 -9.15 27.26 45.50
C LEU A 734 -9.88 26.71 46.73
N ASN A 735 -9.19 25.93 47.60
CA ASN A 735 -9.81 25.20 48.70
C ASN A 735 -11.09 24.45 48.24
N ALA A 736 -10.98 23.77 47.10
CA ALA A 736 -12.14 23.24 46.39
C ALA A 736 -12.44 21.79 46.77
N ASP A 737 -13.73 21.44 46.76
CA ASP A 737 -14.16 20.04 46.80
C ASP A 737 -13.92 19.39 45.44
N VAL A 738 -13.54 18.11 45.44
CA VAL A 738 -13.17 17.40 44.21
C VAL A 738 -14.21 16.35 43.86
N PHE A 739 -14.67 16.38 42.61
CA PHE A 739 -15.56 15.39 42.01
C PHE A 739 -14.85 14.78 40.82
N LEU A 740 -14.90 13.46 40.69
CA LEU A 740 -14.04 12.77 39.73
C LEU A 740 -14.83 11.73 38.93
N HIS A 741 -14.81 11.85 37.61
CA HIS A 741 -15.22 10.82 36.67
C HIS A 741 -13.99 10.17 36.04
N LEU A 742 -13.94 8.84 36.03
CA LEU A 742 -12.89 8.06 35.38
C LEU A 742 -13.47 6.91 34.57
N TRP A 743 -12.73 6.50 33.54
CA TRP A 743 -12.93 5.22 32.87
C TRP A 743 -12.29 4.09 33.67
N ASP A 744 -12.82 2.89 33.56
CA ASP A 744 -12.43 1.66 34.27
C ASP A 744 -10.98 1.15 34.10
N HIS A 745 -10.10 1.90 33.42
CA HIS A 745 -8.73 1.49 33.16
C HIS A 745 -7.75 2.67 33.10
N TRP A 746 -6.47 2.34 33.28
CA TRP A 746 -5.32 3.22 33.09
C TRP A 746 -4.66 2.94 31.74
N ASP A 747 -4.64 3.94 30.85
CA ASP A 747 -3.91 3.89 29.60
C ASP A 747 -2.40 4.09 29.85
N VAL A 748 -1.66 2.99 30.03
CA VAL A 748 -0.19 3.03 30.11
C VAL A 748 0.40 3.43 28.75
N TRP A 749 -0.20 2.92 27.67
CA TRP A 749 0.03 3.38 26.30
C TRP A 749 -1.31 3.41 25.56
N ASN A 750 -1.74 4.58 25.08
CA ASN A 750 -3.06 4.73 24.46
C ASN A 750 -3.05 4.52 22.92
N GLY A 751 -2.04 3.83 22.38
CA GLY A 751 -1.85 3.65 20.94
C GLY A 751 -1.38 4.91 20.20
N TYR A 752 -1.51 4.90 18.87
CA TYR A 752 -1.02 5.94 17.94
C TYR A 752 -1.52 7.37 18.25
N GLY A 753 -2.63 7.52 18.99
CA GLY A 753 -3.04 8.80 19.58
C GLY A 753 -3.80 9.76 18.66
N GLY A 754 -4.17 9.35 17.45
CA GLY A 754 -5.12 10.05 16.59
C GLY A 754 -4.65 11.41 16.05
N ASP A 755 -3.36 11.59 15.83
CA ASP A 755 -2.75 12.80 15.21
C ASP A 755 -2.07 12.41 13.89
N LEU A 756 -1.95 13.34 12.93
CA LEU A 756 -1.18 13.13 11.68
C LEU A 756 0.27 12.74 11.99
N HIS A 757 0.83 13.33 13.06
CA HIS A 757 2.19 13.08 13.53
C HIS A 757 2.21 12.69 15.00
N TRP A 758 2.22 11.39 15.28
CA TRP A 758 2.14 10.85 16.65
C TRP A 758 3.25 11.37 17.56
N VAL A 759 4.47 11.60 17.03
CA VAL A 759 5.62 12.14 17.76
C VAL A 759 5.36 13.49 18.44
N ARG A 760 4.38 14.28 17.96
CA ARG A 760 4.05 15.59 18.56
C ARG A 760 3.56 15.45 20.00
N ARG A 761 2.86 14.36 20.31
CA ARG A 761 2.31 14.11 21.65
C ARG A 761 3.29 13.38 22.56
N TYR A 762 4.09 12.47 22.02
CA TYR A 762 4.87 11.54 22.84
C TYR A 762 6.38 11.84 22.88
N ILE A 763 6.88 12.77 22.07
CA ILE A 763 8.29 13.15 22.03
C ILE A 763 8.47 14.63 22.42
N GLU A 764 9.44 14.86 23.32
CA GLU A 764 9.87 16.20 23.73
C GLU A 764 10.29 17.03 22.51
N ARG A 765 9.89 18.30 22.44
CA ARG A 765 10.05 19.16 21.25
C ARG A 765 11.49 19.16 20.69
N ARG A 766 12.50 19.23 21.55
CA ARG A 766 13.93 19.22 21.16
C ARG A 766 14.41 17.93 20.50
N ASN A 767 13.72 16.81 20.76
CA ASN A 767 14.10 15.48 20.26
C ASN A 767 13.36 15.07 18.99
N ARG A 768 12.31 15.81 18.59
CA ARG A 768 11.50 15.47 17.39
C ARG A 768 12.31 15.49 16.10
N LYS A 769 13.37 16.29 16.04
CA LYS A 769 14.28 16.37 14.89
C LYS A 769 14.99 15.06 14.56
N PHE A 770 15.05 14.12 15.49
CA PHE A 770 15.68 12.82 15.28
C PHE A 770 14.73 11.78 14.68
N PHE A 771 13.43 12.09 14.55
CA PHE A 771 12.43 11.17 13.99
C PHE A 771 12.17 11.51 12.51
N PRO A 772 12.46 10.58 11.58
CA PRO A 772 12.21 10.77 10.15
C PRO A 772 10.73 10.98 9.83
N LYS A 773 10.43 11.70 8.75
CA LYS A 773 9.05 12.05 8.36
C LYS A 773 8.20 10.80 8.11
N GLU A 774 8.79 9.77 7.50
CA GLU A 774 8.13 8.51 7.18
C GLU A 774 7.78 7.68 8.43
N ILE A 775 8.51 7.87 9.52
CA ILE A 775 8.18 7.25 10.82
C ILE A 775 7.14 8.08 11.57
N CYS A 776 7.11 9.39 11.33
CA CYS A 776 6.17 10.29 11.98
C CYS A 776 4.75 10.22 11.40
N ASN A 777 4.58 9.95 10.12
CA ASN A 777 3.29 9.97 9.41
C ASN A 777 2.67 8.57 9.36
N TYR A 778 1.35 8.49 9.51
CA TYR A 778 0.64 7.22 9.65
C TYR A 778 0.78 6.31 8.42
N ASP A 779 0.52 6.84 7.22
CA ASP A 779 0.45 6.04 6.00
C ASP A 779 1.83 5.52 5.60
N THR A 780 2.84 6.37 5.73
CA THR A 780 4.23 5.98 5.47
C THR A 780 4.78 5.05 6.55
N LEU A 781 4.39 5.23 7.82
CA LEU A 781 4.78 4.33 8.89
C LEU A 781 4.17 2.94 8.68
N LYS A 782 2.87 2.84 8.37
CA LYS A 782 2.21 1.57 8.07
C LYS A 782 2.83 0.87 6.85
N LYS A 783 3.19 1.64 5.81
CA LYS A 783 3.75 1.11 4.57
C LYS A 783 5.18 0.60 4.73
N TYR A 784 6.05 1.40 5.36
CA TYR A 784 7.49 1.13 5.38
C TYR A 784 7.98 0.51 6.69
N PHE A 785 7.25 0.70 7.79
CA PHE A 785 7.58 0.20 9.12
C PHE A 785 6.38 -0.51 9.78
N PRO A 786 5.84 -1.58 9.16
CA PRO A 786 4.62 -2.26 9.60
C PRO A 786 4.76 -2.91 10.98
N ASN A 787 5.94 -3.41 11.38
CA ASN A 787 6.14 -3.98 12.70
C ASN A 787 6.14 -2.89 13.78
N VAL A 788 6.85 -1.78 13.54
CA VAL A 788 6.80 -0.60 14.42
C VAL A 788 5.37 -0.08 14.50
N PHE A 789 4.68 0.05 13.37
CA PHE A 789 3.30 0.49 13.29
C PHE A 789 2.38 -0.36 14.17
N ARG A 790 2.45 -1.70 14.06
CA ARG A 790 1.68 -2.63 14.88
C ARG A 790 1.97 -2.45 16.36
N LYS A 791 3.25 -2.32 16.73
CA LYS A 791 3.69 -2.13 18.11
C LYS A 791 3.13 -0.85 18.72
N ILE A 792 3.29 0.29 18.03
CA ILE A 792 2.83 1.59 18.56
C ILE A 792 1.32 1.78 18.43
N SER A 793 0.64 1.04 17.54
CA SER A 793 -0.82 1.14 17.42
C SER A 793 -1.58 0.32 18.46
N THR A 794 -0.93 -0.67 19.08
CA THR A 794 -1.55 -1.56 20.08
C THR A 794 -1.58 -0.87 21.45
N PRO A 795 -2.75 -0.55 22.04
CA PRO A 795 -2.85 0.06 23.37
C PRO A 795 -2.41 -0.92 24.48
N ILE A 796 -1.86 -0.37 25.57
CA ILE A 796 -1.52 -1.08 26.81
C ILE A 796 -2.33 -0.45 27.93
N LYS A 797 -3.19 -1.26 28.56
CA LYS A 797 -4.07 -0.88 29.66
C LYS A 797 -3.65 -1.60 30.94
N ASP A 798 -3.87 -0.95 32.08
CA ASP A 798 -3.68 -1.50 33.43
C ASP A 798 -4.82 -1.05 34.34
N ASP A 799 -4.89 -1.58 35.57
CA ASP A 799 -5.89 -1.20 36.56
C ASP A 799 -5.64 0.23 37.07
N LEU A 800 -6.73 0.95 37.39
CA LEU A 800 -6.62 2.28 37.98
C LEU A 800 -5.93 2.22 39.37
N PRO A 801 -4.93 3.07 39.65
CA PRO A 801 -4.29 3.14 40.96
C PRO A 801 -5.17 3.93 41.96
N LEU A 802 -6.33 3.39 42.31
CA LEU A 802 -7.37 4.08 43.09
C LEU A 802 -6.84 4.61 44.42
N ASP A 803 -6.02 3.85 45.15
CA ASP A 803 -5.45 4.30 46.42
C ASP A 803 -4.61 5.58 46.26
N ASN A 804 -3.83 5.69 45.19
CA ASN A 804 -3.02 6.88 44.90
C ASN A 804 -3.93 8.06 44.57
N ILE A 805 -4.98 7.82 43.77
CA ILE A 805 -5.96 8.83 43.38
C ILE A 805 -6.68 9.38 44.61
N TYR A 806 -7.20 8.49 45.48
CA TYR A 806 -7.84 8.87 46.74
C TYR A 806 -6.88 9.63 47.66
N SER A 807 -5.65 9.14 47.83
CA SER A 807 -4.66 9.78 48.69
C SER A 807 -4.23 11.16 48.20
N LEU A 808 -4.13 11.36 46.88
CA LEU A 808 -3.71 12.63 46.31
C LEU A 808 -4.83 13.65 46.28
N LEU A 809 -6.00 13.28 45.76
CA LEU A 809 -7.06 14.24 45.46
C LEU A 809 -8.07 14.39 46.60
N ASN A 810 -8.19 13.39 47.47
CA ASN A 810 -9.24 13.31 48.51
C ASN A 810 -10.64 13.65 47.96
N PRO A 811 -11.12 12.92 46.93
CA PRO A 811 -12.35 13.27 46.24
C PRO A 811 -13.56 13.13 47.17
N ARG A 812 -14.48 14.10 47.09
CA ARG A 812 -15.77 14.05 47.77
C ARG A 812 -16.67 12.98 47.18
N LYS A 813 -16.60 12.79 45.85
CA LYS A 813 -17.26 11.70 45.14
C LYS A 813 -16.47 11.28 43.91
N ILE A 814 -16.49 9.99 43.60
CA ILE A 814 -15.86 9.43 42.41
C ILE A 814 -16.84 8.48 41.71
N LEU A 815 -16.88 8.55 40.39
CA LEU A 815 -17.63 7.66 39.51
C LEU A 815 -16.66 7.01 38.53
N ILE A 816 -16.69 5.68 38.49
CA ILE A 816 -15.87 4.87 37.57
C ILE A 816 -16.84 4.11 36.68
N GLU A 817 -16.72 4.28 35.36
CA GLU A 817 -17.60 3.65 34.38
C GLU A 817 -16.80 2.87 33.33
N SER A 818 -17.40 1.81 32.79
CA SER A 818 -16.75 1.05 31.72
C SER A 818 -16.75 1.83 30.41
N GLN A 819 -15.57 1.95 29.81
CA GLN A 819 -15.46 2.62 28.52
C GLN A 819 -16.17 1.81 27.41
N ASP A 820 -16.11 0.50 27.47
CA ASP A 820 -16.68 -0.37 26.43
C ASP A 820 -18.21 -0.37 26.53
N ASP A 821 -18.77 -0.39 27.74
CA ASP A 821 -20.22 -0.22 27.95
C ASP A 821 -20.70 1.14 27.44
N PHE A 822 -19.95 2.22 27.70
CA PHE A 822 -20.28 3.52 27.14
C PHE A 822 -20.30 3.48 25.60
N ILE A 823 -19.28 2.91 24.97
CA ILE A 823 -19.20 2.81 23.50
C ILE A 823 -20.41 2.03 22.96
N ASN A 824 -20.77 0.92 23.60
CA ASN A 824 -21.92 0.09 23.23
C ASN A 824 -23.26 0.81 23.44
N SER A 825 -23.34 1.76 24.38
CA SER A 825 -24.57 2.51 24.66
C SER A 825 -24.82 3.70 23.71
N VAL A 826 -23.79 4.20 23.01
CA VAL A 826 -23.91 5.39 22.16
C VAL A 826 -24.57 5.04 20.81
N THR A 827 -25.82 5.49 20.60
CA THR A 827 -26.62 5.19 19.39
C THR A 827 -26.33 6.10 18.18
N ILE A 828 -25.14 6.67 18.09
CA ILE A 828 -24.76 7.61 17.01
C ILE A 828 -24.16 6.81 15.84
N PRO A 829 -24.66 6.95 14.59
CA PRO A 829 -24.09 6.25 13.44
C PRO A 829 -22.62 6.57 13.20
N MET A 830 -21.83 5.56 12.82
CA MET A 830 -20.37 5.62 12.60
C MET A 830 -19.91 6.83 11.77
N ARG A 831 -20.62 7.11 10.67
CA ARG A 831 -20.39 8.24 9.74
C ARG A 831 -20.54 9.65 10.35
N TYR A 832 -21.07 9.73 11.57
CA TYR A 832 -21.24 10.96 12.35
C TYR A 832 -20.39 10.96 13.63
N LEU A 833 -19.58 9.92 13.86
CA LEU A 833 -18.57 9.82 14.91
C LEU A 833 -17.15 10.01 14.34
N GLU A 834 -16.94 9.63 13.08
CA GLU A 834 -15.67 9.76 12.39
C GLU A 834 -15.30 11.23 12.10
N TYR A 835 -14.03 11.56 12.34
CA TYR A 835 -13.46 12.86 12.02
C TYR A 835 -12.80 12.85 10.64
N SER A 836 -13.45 13.45 9.64
CA SER A 836 -12.83 13.75 8.34
C SER A 836 -11.92 14.99 8.51
N PRO A 837 -10.60 14.95 8.22
CA PRO A 837 -9.91 14.09 7.24
C PRO A 837 -8.92 13.06 7.85
N PHE A 838 -9.14 12.57 9.08
CA PHE A 838 -8.21 11.64 9.73
C PHE A 838 -8.84 10.23 9.84
N PRO A 839 -8.65 9.36 8.84
CA PRO A 839 -9.25 8.02 8.80
C PRO A 839 -8.87 7.11 9.99
N ASN A 840 -7.89 7.51 10.81
CA ASN A 840 -7.38 6.76 11.96
C ASN A 840 -7.71 7.43 13.31
N TYR A 841 -8.65 8.38 13.32
CA TYR A 841 -9.13 9.01 14.54
C TYR A 841 -10.10 8.07 15.28
N ALA A 842 -9.88 7.85 16.59
CA ALA A 842 -10.76 7.02 17.39
C ALA A 842 -12.16 7.67 17.44
N PRO A 843 -13.18 7.07 16.82
CA PRO A 843 -14.42 7.78 16.45
C PRO A 843 -15.26 8.21 17.65
N TYR A 844 -15.16 7.50 18.77
CA TYR A 844 -15.87 7.84 20.00
C TYR A 844 -15.16 8.89 20.86
N SER A 845 -14.02 9.45 20.43
CA SER A 845 -13.21 10.32 21.29
C SER A 845 -13.96 11.55 21.77
N ARG A 846 -14.65 12.29 20.90
CA ARG A 846 -15.41 13.49 21.29
C ARG A 846 -16.61 13.17 22.18
N ALA A 847 -17.33 12.11 21.85
CA ALA A 847 -18.45 11.62 22.66
C ALA A 847 -17.99 11.30 24.09
N ARG A 848 -16.84 10.60 24.25
CA ARG A 848 -16.23 10.32 25.55
C ARG A 848 -15.86 11.59 26.31
N LEU A 849 -15.31 12.61 25.63
CA LEU A 849 -14.93 13.87 26.28
C LEU A 849 -16.14 14.59 26.86
N ARG A 850 -17.20 14.77 26.06
CA ARG A 850 -18.44 15.43 26.49
C ARG A 850 -19.13 14.66 27.62
N TYR A 851 -19.19 13.34 27.50
CA TYR A 851 -19.78 12.49 28.51
C TYR A 851 -19.06 12.59 29.85
N GLY A 852 -17.73 12.43 29.87
CA GLY A 852 -16.95 12.51 31.11
C GLY A 852 -17.07 13.88 31.78
N MET A 853 -17.05 14.96 30.98
CA MET A 853 -17.28 16.31 31.48
C MET A 853 -18.67 16.45 32.14
N TYR A 854 -19.73 16.03 31.44
CA TYR A 854 -21.10 16.02 31.95
C TYR A 854 -21.24 15.20 33.23
N LYS A 855 -20.71 13.96 33.27
CA LYS A 855 -20.78 13.09 34.44
C LYS A 855 -20.03 13.64 35.64
N SER A 856 -18.82 14.19 35.44
CA SER A 856 -18.07 14.81 36.54
C SER A 856 -18.82 15.98 37.17
N PHE A 857 -19.54 16.78 36.37
CA PHE A 857 -20.41 17.85 36.84
C PHE A 857 -21.65 17.31 37.57
N SER A 858 -22.32 16.30 37.03
CA SER A 858 -23.54 15.74 37.63
C SER A 858 -23.33 15.24 39.07
N LEU A 859 -22.13 14.76 39.42
CA LEU A 859 -21.79 14.36 40.78
C LEU A 859 -21.91 15.51 41.80
N THR A 860 -21.75 16.76 41.37
CA THR A 860 -21.94 17.94 42.25
C THR A 860 -23.40 18.13 42.66
N LYS A 861 -24.34 17.64 41.84
CA LYS A 861 -25.79 17.68 42.12
C LYS A 861 -26.25 16.57 43.06
N GLU A 862 -25.43 15.54 43.24
CA GLU A 862 -25.73 14.39 44.10
C GLU A 862 -25.32 14.60 45.57
N VAL A 863 -24.75 15.77 45.90
CA VAL A 863 -24.44 16.17 47.28
C VAL A 863 -25.31 17.34 47.69
N GLU A 864 -25.60 17.47 48.98
CA GLU A 864 -26.43 18.57 49.50
C GLU A 864 -25.76 19.95 49.36
N GLN A 865 -24.43 19.99 49.32
CA GLN A 865 -23.66 21.23 49.20
C GLN A 865 -23.84 21.85 47.80
N LYS A 866 -24.31 23.10 47.76
CA LYS A 866 -24.30 23.91 46.53
C LYS A 866 -22.95 24.61 46.34
N TYR A 867 -22.54 24.74 45.08
CA TYR A 867 -21.29 25.39 44.68
C TYR A 867 -21.59 26.63 43.85
N ASP A 868 -20.86 27.71 44.11
CA ASP A 868 -20.99 28.97 43.40
C ASP A 868 -20.24 28.90 42.06
N TYR A 869 -19.03 28.34 42.10
CA TYR A 869 -18.14 28.19 40.95
C TYR A 869 -17.74 26.74 40.75
N ILE A 870 -17.65 26.34 39.49
CA ILE A 870 -17.22 25.01 39.10
C ILE A 870 -16.09 25.13 38.09
N ILE A 871 -15.04 24.35 38.32
CA ILE A 871 -13.90 24.19 37.43
C ILE A 871 -13.96 22.80 36.83
N LEU A 872 -14.05 22.72 35.51
CA LEU A 872 -13.89 21.48 34.76
C LEU A 872 -12.44 21.38 34.31
N ALA A 873 -11.74 20.34 34.75
CA ALA A 873 -10.35 20.12 34.38
C ALA A 873 -10.11 18.65 34.01
N ARG A 874 -9.25 18.43 33.01
CA ARG A 874 -8.92 17.09 32.55
C ARG A 874 -7.84 16.45 33.41
N VAL A 875 -8.02 15.18 33.75
CA VAL A 875 -7.05 14.40 34.53
C VAL A 875 -5.75 14.10 33.78
N ASP A 876 -5.77 14.16 32.44
CA ASP A 876 -4.63 13.88 31.57
C ASP A 876 -3.83 15.12 31.15
N GLN A 877 -3.93 16.24 31.89
CA GLN A 877 -3.27 17.51 31.55
C GLN A 877 -2.45 18.06 32.71
N ALA A 878 -1.23 18.51 32.43
CA ALA A 878 -0.34 19.07 33.45
C ALA A 878 -0.44 20.61 33.49
N TYR A 879 -1.17 21.12 34.48
CA TYR A 879 -1.34 22.56 34.73
C TYR A 879 -0.14 23.11 35.52
N LEU A 880 0.66 23.97 34.90
CA LEU A 880 1.95 24.41 35.46
C LEU A 880 1.82 25.61 36.39
N ASP A 881 0.84 26.48 36.14
CA ASP A 881 0.62 27.71 36.89
C ASP A 881 -0.50 27.53 37.92
N LYS A 882 -0.40 28.26 39.04
CA LYS A 882 -1.48 28.33 40.04
C LYS A 882 -2.71 29.01 39.43
N PHE A 883 -3.89 28.51 39.76
CA PHE A 883 -5.16 29.06 39.31
C PHE A 883 -5.38 30.46 39.91
N ASP A 884 -5.72 31.42 39.06
CA ASP A 884 -6.01 32.79 39.46
C ASP A 884 -7.42 32.90 40.08
N GLN A 885 -7.46 33.03 41.40
CA GLN A 885 -8.71 33.13 42.14
C GLN A 885 -9.42 34.46 41.93
N GLU A 886 -8.64 35.54 41.79
CA GLU A 886 -9.22 36.89 41.63
C GLU A 886 -9.92 36.98 40.27
N GLN A 887 -9.34 36.36 39.25
CA GLN A 887 -9.99 36.22 37.95
C GLN A 887 -11.29 35.40 38.05
N LEU A 888 -11.31 34.29 38.79
CA LEU A 888 -12.52 33.47 38.96
C LEU A 888 -13.66 34.24 39.64
N PHE A 889 -13.35 34.98 40.71
CA PHE A 889 -14.35 35.72 41.47
C PHE A 889 -14.84 36.99 40.76
N SER A 890 -14.16 37.39 39.69
CA SER A 890 -14.57 38.53 38.86
C SER A 890 -15.66 38.23 37.84
N LEU A 891 -16.01 36.94 37.63
CA LEU A 891 -16.91 36.54 36.55
C LEU A 891 -18.34 37.05 36.74
N LYS A 892 -18.90 37.60 35.64
CA LYS A 892 -20.32 37.92 35.51
C LYS A 892 -21.15 36.65 35.36
N ASP A 893 -22.48 36.81 35.37
CA ASP A 893 -23.43 35.70 35.39
C ASP A 893 -23.35 34.76 34.19
N ASN A 894 -22.84 35.23 33.05
CA ASN A 894 -22.73 34.46 31.81
C ASN A 894 -21.28 34.18 31.38
N ASP A 895 -20.29 34.58 32.18
CA ASP A 895 -18.88 34.47 31.79
C ASP A 895 -18.35 33.04 31.95
N LEU A 896 -17.51 32.61 31.00
CA LEU A 896 -16.86 31.30 30.99
C LEU A 896 -15.34 31.44 30.80
N LEU A 897 -14.56 31.19 31.84
CA LEU A 897 -13.09 31.14 31.72
C LEU A 897 -12.65 29.90 30.96
N CYS A 898 -11.84 30.09 29.91
CA CYS A 898 -11.26 29.02 29.09
C CYS A 898 -10.00 29.53 28.39
N ARG A 899 -9.16 28.67 27.81
CA ARG A 899 -8.00 29.15 27.02
C ARG A 899 -8.42 29.32 25.56
N PHE A 900 -7.89 30.33 24.88
CA PHE A 900 -8.03 30.46 23.43
C PHE A 900 -6.77 29.94 22.73
N LEU A 901 -6.94 28.88 21.94
CA LEU A 901 -5.91 28.38 21.02
C LEU A 901 -5.99 29.13 19.68
N ARG A 902 -4.98 28.89 18.83
CA ARG A 902 -4.95 29.38 17.45
C ARG A 902 -6.20 28.97 16.65
N HIS A 903 -6.74 27.79 16.98
CA HIS A 903 -7.88 27.17 16.28
C HIS A 903 -9.21 27.30 17.04
N GLY A 904 -9.26 28.02 18.16
CA GLY A 904 -10.50 28.35 18.89
C GLY A 904 -10.47 27.95 20.38
N LEU A 905 -11.58 27.45 20.95
CA LEU A 905 -11.74 27.26 22.41
C LEU A 905 -11.03 25.99 22.90
N ASP A 906 -10.19 26.10 23.95
CA ASP A 906 -9.53 24.96 24.62
C ASP A 906 -10.44 24.41 25.73
N ASP A 907 -10.84 23.16 25.62
CA ASP A 907 -11.72 22.48 26.58
C ASP A 907 -10.98 21.83 27.76
N ARG A 908 -9.63 21.91 27.77
CA ARG A 908 -8.80 21.26 28.80
C ARG A 908 -8.99 21.82 30.19
N ILE A 909 -9.33 23.10 30.31
CA ILE A 909 -9.71 23.72 31.57
C ILE A 909 -10.73 24.82 31.33
N ILE A 910 -11.84 24.72 32.05
CA ILE A 910 -12.95 25.65 31.97
C ILE A 910 -13.40 25.99 33.39
N ALA A 911 -13.76 27.24 33.66
CA ALA A 911 -14.30 27.65 34.95
C ALA A 911 -15.39 28.70 34.79
N ALA A 912 -16.49 28.55 35.51
CA ALA A 912 -17.57 29.53 35.53
C ALA A 912 -18.45 29.36 36.77
N LYS A 913 -19.47 30.22 36.89
CA LYS A 913 -20.56 29.99 37.83
C LYS A 913 -21.29 28.68 37.49
N ASN A 914 -21.86 28.03 38.51
CA ASN A 914 -22.56 26.75 38.35
C ASN A 914 -23.59 26.73 37.20
N SER A 915 -24.42 27.77 37.10
CA SER A 915 -25.43 27.91 36.04
C SER A 915 -24.85 27.94 34.62
N VAL A 916 -23.67 28.52 34.44
CA VAL A 916 -22.99 28.58 33.14
C VAL A 916 -22.35 27.24 32.80
N ILE A 917 -21.75 26.56 33.79
CA ILE A 917 -21.20 25.23 33.60
C ILE A 917 -22.29 24.23 33.23
N GLU A 918 -23.45 24.31 33.88
CA GLU A 918 -24.62 23.48 33.55
C GLU A 918 -25.00 23.60 32.08
N LYS A 919 -25.17 24.84 31.58
CA LYS A 919 -25.40 25.08 30.15
C LYS A 919 -24.26 24.50 29.31
N PHE A 920 -23.01 24.75 29.68
CA PHE A 920 -21.86 24.32 28.90
C PHE A 920 -21.75 22.81 28.74
N VAL A 921 -22.02 22.02 29.79
CA VAL A 921 -21.95 20.56 29.73
C VAL A 921 -23.15 19.92 29.02
N ASP A 922 -24.24 20.67 28.82
CA ASP A 922 -25.44 20.22 28.10
C ASP A 922 -25.19 19.92 26.61
N LYS A 923 -24.00 20.28 26.10
CA LYS A 923 -23.45 19.77 24.84
C LYS A 923 -23.57 18.25 24.68
N TYR A 924 -23.49 17.51 25.78
CA TYR A 924 -23.69 16.06 25.76
C TYR A 924 -25.14 15.69 25.39
N SER A 925 -26.14 16.30 26.02
CA SER A 925 -27.56 16.10 25.71
C SER A 925 -27.85 16.44 24.25
N PHE A 926 -27.42 17.62 23.81
CA PHE A 926 -27.56 18.08 22.42
C PHE A 926 -26.97 17.10 21.40
N MET A 927 -25.82 16.51 21.71
CA MET A 927 -25.18 15.49 20.87
C MET A 927 -26.02 14.23 20.73
N ILE A 928 -26.58 13.75 21.84
CA ILE A 928 -27.43 12.55 21.88
C ILE A 928 -28.72 12.80 21.08
N GLU A 929 -29.37 13.96 21.29
CA GLU A 929 -30.59 14.35 20.59
C GLU A 929 -30.40 14.44 19.08
N ARG A 930 -29.33 15.10 18.61
CA ARG A 930 -29.04 15.23 17.17
C ARG A 930 -28.47 13.97 16.54
N LYS A 931 -28.06 12.99 17.34
CA LYS A 931 -27.31 11.81 16.89
C LYS A 931 -26.09 12.20 16.02
N LYS A 932 -25.37 13.26 16.40
CA LYS A 932 -24.18 13.79 15.70
C LYS A 932 -23.24 14.47 16.69
N VAL A 933 -21.92 14.34 16.48
CA VAL A 933 -20.92 15.03 17.31
C VAL A 933 -20.70 16.49 16.93
N ASP A 934 -20.93 16.87 15.68
CA ASP A 934 -20.79 18.27 15.24
C ASP A 934 -22.05 19.09 15.52
N PHE A 935 -21.86 20.35 15.92
CA PHE A 935 -22.98 21.27 16.21
C PHE A 935 -23.66 21.79 14.93
N TYR A 936 -22.94 21.86 13.81
CA TYR A 936 -23.40 22.46 12.55
C TYR A 936 -23.08 21.54 11.35
N ASP A 937 -24.03 21.40 10.41
CA ASP A 937 -23.95 20.45 9.29
C ASP A 937 -22.97 20.87 8.17
N SER A 938 -22.68 22.16 8.02
CA SER A 938 -21.84 22.72 6.93
C SER A 938 -20.32 22.58 7.13
N ILE A 939 -19.91 21.93 8.21
CA ILE A 939 -18.49 21.83 8.63
C ILE A 939 -17.71 20.79 7.81
N LYS A 940 -18.39 19.85 7.13
CA LYS A 940 -17.74 18.71 6.45
C LYS A 940 -16.87 19.08 5.24
N ASN A 941 -17.02 20.29 4.67
CA ASN A 941 -16.39 20.66 3.39
C ASN A 941 -15.20 21.64 3.51
N SER A 942 -14.83 22.09 4.71
CA SER A 942 -13.68 22.98 4.90
C SER A 942 -12.49 22.20 5.43
N PHE A 943 -11.43 22.09 4.62
CA PHE A 943 -10.13 21.53 5.00
C PHE A 943 -9.49 22.23 6.22
N HIS A 944 -10.03 23.36 6.67
CA HIS A 944 -9.50 24.18 7.76
C HIS A 944 -10.29 24.07 9.08
N LEU A 945 -11.44 23.38 9.08
CA LEU A 945 -12.27 23.23 10.29
C LEU A 945 -11.73 22.12 11.20
N LYS A 946 -11.04 22.51 12.28
CA LYS A 946 -10.56 21.59 13.32
C LYS A 946 -11.61 21.30 14.39
N GLY A 947 -12.76 20.76 14.01
CA GLY A 947 -13.75 20.27 14.96
C GLY A 947 -14.32 21.32 15.93
N GLU A 948 -14.71 20.86 17.13
CA GLU A 948 -15.32 21.69 18.18
C GLU A 948 -14.49 22.90 18.61
N GLU A 949 -13.16 22.83 18.54
CA GLU A 949 -12.30 23.96 18.88
C GLU A 949 -12.64 25.17 17.99
N GLY A 950 -12.91 24.94 16.69
CA GLY A 950 -13.16 25.99 15.69
C GLY A 950 -14.52 26.68 15.78
N VAL A 951 -15.53 26.04 16.36
CA VAL A 951 -16.91 26.56 16.45
C VAL A 951 -17.43 26.67 17.89
N GLY A 952 -16.61 26.30 18.88
CA GLY A 952 -16.99 26.29 20.29
C GLY A 952 -17.31 27.67 20.85
N VAL A 953 -16.68 28.73 20.32
CA VAL A 953 -17.00 30.11 20.66
C VAL A 953 -18.39 30.50 20.16
N LEU A 954 -18.72 30.16 18.91
CA LEU A 954 -20.05 30.40 18.33
C LEU A 954 -21.14 29.71 19.15
N TRP A 955 -20.94 28.44 19.49
CA TRP A 955 -21.87 27.71 20.35
C TRP A 955 -22.07 28.38 21.72
N CYS A 956 -21.00 28.91 22.34
CA CYS A 956 -21.12 29.62 23.62
C CYS A 956 -22.01 30.87 23.46
N LEU A 957 -21.77 31.68 22.44
CA LEU A 957 -22.54 32.90 22.20
C LEU A 957 -24.02 32.62 21.92
N GLU A 958 -24.33 31.59 21.12
CA GLU A 958 -25.71 31.14 20.84
C GLU A 958 -26.45 30.71 22.11
N ASN A 959 -25.72 30.21 23.11
CA ASN A 959 -26.27 29.78 24.40
C ASN A 959 -26.15 30.85 25.51
N ASN A 960 -25.89 32.11 25.12
CA ASN A 960 -25.71 33.24 26.03
C ASN A 960 -24.60 32.99 27.07
N ILE A 961 -23.46 32.48 26.60
CA ILE A 961 -22.23 32.24 27.36
C ILE A 961 -21.11 33.09 26.74
N SER A 962 -20.42 33.87 27.58
CA SER A 962 -19.36 34.78 27.18
C SER A 962 -17.99 34.20 27.52
N PRO A 963 -17.26 33.60 26.56
CA PRO A 963 -15.96 33.01 26.85
C PRO A 963 -14.88 34.07 27.09
N ILE A 964 -14.16 33.94 28.20
CA ILE A 964 -13.07 34.82 28.67
C ILE A 964 -11.78 34.02 28.77
N ASN A 965 -10.64 34.63 28.42
CA ASN A 965 -9.36 33.92 28.40
C ASN A 965 -8.80 33.72 29.81
N ILE A 966 -8.41 32.48 30.14
CA ILE A 966 -7.59 32.16 31.31
C ILE A 966 -6.11 32.10 30.93
N ASN A 967 -5.24 32.76 31.70
CA ASN A 967 -3.80 32.69 31.50
C ASN A 967 -3.20 31.51 32.29
N MET A 968 -3.23 30.32 31.68
CA MET A 968 -2.68 29.11 32.30
C MET A 968 -1.85 28.31 31.29
N ASN A 969 -0.62 27.96 31.68
CA ASN A 969 0.26 27.09 30.93
C ASN A 969 -0.07 25.62 31.21
N ILE A 970 -0.18 24.86 30.12
CA ILE A 970 -0.46 23.42 30.15
C ILE A 970 0.63 22.70 29.37
N ASP A 971 1.32 21.77 30.02
CA ASP A 971 2.26 20.85 29.37
C ASP A 971 1.52 19.59 28.89
N ILE A 972 1.38 19.47 27.57
CA ILE A 972 0.72 18.32 26.92
C ILE A 972 1.62 17.10 26.75
N TYR A 973 2.93 17.23 26.98
CA TYR A 973 3.91 16.16 26.89
C TYR A 973 4.17 15.49 28.24
N LEU A 974 4.13 16.25 29.35
CA LEU A 974 4.39 15.68 30.68
C LEU A 974 3.49 14.47 31.03
N PRO A 975 2.18 14.46 30.71
CA PRO A 975 1.30 13.31 30.92
C PRO A 975 1.70 12.10 30.09
N SER A 976 2.21 12.32 28.87
CA SER A 976 2.57 11.28 27.91
C SER A 976 4.03 10.83 27.96
N LYS A 977 4.83 11.49 28.80
CA LYS A 977 6.26 11.24 28.94
C LYS A 977 6.53 9.82 29.41
N GLY A 978 7.18 9.04 28.54
CA GLY A 978 7.59 7.67 28.83
C GLY A 978 6.55 6.59 28.52
N MET A 979 5.42 6.95 27.89
CA MET A 979 4.37 5.98 27.52
C MET A 979 4.73 5.12 26.31
N ILE A 980 5.72 5.51 25.51
CA ILE A 980 6.00 4.85 24.24
C ILE A 980 6.43 3.40 24.52
N PRO A 981 5.87 2.40 23.82
CA PRO A 981 6.34 1.03 23.93
C PRO A 981 7.71 0.90 23.28
N ASP A 982 8.59 0.07 23.85
CA ASP A 982 9.87 -0.23 23.21
C ASP A 982 9.63 -0.98 21.90
N PHE A 983 10.00 -0.33 20.80
CA PHE A 983 9.86 -0.85 19.43
C PHE A 983 11.22 -1.05 18.74
N TYR A 984 12.33 -1.03 19.48
CA TYR A 984 13.67 -1.07 18.87
C TYR A 984 13.88 -2.30 17.98
N ASN A 985 13.44 -3.47 18.43
CA ASN A 985 13.59 -4.72 17.66
C ASN A 985 12.75 -4.69 16.38
N GLU A 986 11.51 -4.23 16.49
CA GLU A 986 10.59 -4.05 15.37
C GLU A 986 11.15 -3.06 14.33
N LEU A 987 11.78 -1.98 14.79
CA LEU A 987 12.46 -1.01 13.92
C LEU A 987 13.61 -1.64 13.14
N ILE A 988 14.45 -2.44 13.80
CA ILE A 988 15.56 -3.12 13.12
C ILE A 988 15.03 -4.14 12.11
N THR A 989 13.95 -4.86 12.43
CA THR A 989 13.30 -5.80 11.51
C THR A 989 12.74 -5.08 10.27
N ASP A 990 12.03 -3.97 10.47
CA ASP A 990 11.47 -3.19 9.37
C ASP A 990 12.57 -2.61 8.47
N LEU A 991 13.65 -2.08 9.06
CA LEU A 991 14.79 -1.55 8.28
C LEU A 991 15.56 -2.63 7.49
N LYS A 992 15.41 -3.91 7.84
CA LYS A 992 15.97 -5.04 7.08
C LYS A 992 15.01 -5.60 6.02
N THR A 993 13.75 -5.18 6.03
CA THR A 993 12.68 -5.74 5.19
C THR A 993 11.95 -4.63 4.43
N SER A 994 10.75 -4.24 4.84
CA SER A 994 9.89 -3.25 4.17
C SER A 994 10.50 -1.85 4.07
N GLY A 995 11.39 -1.51 5.00
CA GLY A 995 12.10 -0.24 5.09
C GLY A 995 13.52 -0.26 4.55
N LEU A 996 13.92 -1.30 3.79
CA LEU A 996 15.32 -1.49 3.32
C LEU A 996 15.86 -0.28 2.55
N CYS A 997 15.03 0.44 1.78
CA CYS A 997 15.44 1.63 1.04
C CYS A 997 15.88 2.81 1.93
N PHE A 998 15.66 2.73 3.25
CA PHE A 998 16.07 3.72 4.24
C PHE A 998 17.30 3.31 5.06
N SER A 999 17.70 2.03 5.04
CA SER A 999 18.72 1.47 5.95
C SER A 999 20.07 2.18 5.90
N ASN A 1000 20.44 2.71 4.71
CA ASN A 1000 21.74 3.35 4.46
C ASN A 1000 21.68 4.88 4.50
N LYS A 1001 20.52 5.48 4.81
CA LYS A 1001 20.37 6.93 4.87
C LYS A 1001 20.83 7.46 6.22
N GLU A 1002 21.62 8.54 6.21
CA GLU A 1002 22.22 9.13 7.42
C GLU A 1002 21.18 9.49 8.50
N GLU A 1003 20.04 10.06 8.08
CA GLU A 1003 18.92 10.41 8.96
C GLU A 1003 18.41 9.19 9.76
N TYR A 1004 18.31 8.04 9.11
CA TYR A 1004 17.80 6.79 9.71
C TYR A 1004 18.85 6.11 10.59
N ILE A 1005 20.12 6.17 10.21
CA ILE A 1005 21.23 5.72 11.07
C ILE A 1005 21.25 6.54 12.37
N ASN A 1006 21.08 7.86 12.26
CA ASN A 1006 21.02 8.75 13.42
C ASN A 1006 19.78 8.49 14.27
N PHE A 1007 18.63 8.22 13.65
CA PHE A 1007 17.41 7.82 14.35
C PHE A 1007 17.60 6.52 15.13
N VAL A 1008 18.16 5.47 14.51
CA VAL A 1008 18.41 4.18 15.19
C VAL A 1008 19.38 4.36 16.37
N LYS A 1009 20.45 5.14 16.21
CA LYS A 1009 21.38 5.48 17.30
C LYS A 1009 20.65 6.21 18.42
N PHE A 1010 19.82 7.20 18.09
CA PHE A 1010 19.03 7.96 19.05
C PHE A 1010 18.08 7.05 19.85
N VAL A 1011 17.31 6.18 19.18
CA VAL A 1011 16.38 5.24 19.85
C VAL A 1011 17.15 4.30 20.77
N LYS A 1012 18.26 3.71 20.30
CA LYS A 1012 19.10 2.80 21.09
C LYS A 1012 19.68 3.47 22.34
N GLN A 1013 20.26 4.66 22.18
CA GLN A 1013 20.88 5.40 23.29
C GLN A 1013 19.86 5.91 24.31
N ASN A 1014 18.64 6.20 23.88
CA ASN A 1014 17.59 6.77 24.73
C ASN A 1014 16.50 5.77 25.11
N GLN A 1015 16.70 4.48 24.87
CA GLN A 1015 15.74 3.40 25.12
C GLN A 1015 15.18 3.48 26.56
N GLN A 1016 16.04 3.65 27.56
CA GLN A 1016 15.63 3.75 28.98
C GLN A 1016 14.82 5.03 29.31
N ASN A 1017 15.02 6.12 28.56
CA ASN A 1017 14.40 7.43 28.83
C ASN A 1017 13.15 7.69 27.97
N LEU A 1018 13.10 7.15 26.74
CA LEU A 1018 11.96 7.23 25.82
C LEU A 1018 10.84 6.28 26.24
N PHE A 1019 11.20 5.07 26.71
CA PHE A 1019 10.27 3.98 27.05
C PHE A 1019 10.10 3.84 28.56
N LYS A 1020 10.09 4.97 29.28
CA LYS A 1020 10.32 5.08 30.72
C LYS A 1020 9.44 4.15 31.58
N LYS A 1021 9.94 2.95 31.86
CA LYS A 1021 10.05 2.24 33.15
C LYS A 1021 9.00 2.55 34.24
N TYR A 1022 7.70 2.49 33.92
CA TYR A 1022 6.62 2.40 34.93
C TYR A 1022 6.02 0.99 35.07
N LEU A 1023 6.52 -0.01 34.32
CA LEU A 1023 5.97 -1.38 34.31
C LEU A 1023 6.95 -2.51 34.70
N ASN A 1024 8.16 -2.23 35.22
CA ASN A 1024 8.99 -3.32 35.77
C ASN A 1024 8.65 -3.56 37.25
N VAL A 1025 7.65 -4.41 37.49
CA VAL A 1025 7.62 -5.26 38.68
C VAL A 1025 7.63 -6.70 38.20
N GLY A 1026 8.78 -7.18 37.74
CA GLY A 1026 8.97 -8.57 37.32
C GLY A 1026 8.78 -9.55 38.49
N ALA A 1027 8.48 -10.81 38.18
CA ALA A 1027 8.41 -11.90 39.15
C ALA A 1027 9.71 -12.02 39.99
N VAL A 1028 10.89 -11.74 39.42
CA VAL A 1028 12.17 -11.72 40.14
C VAL A 1028 12.16 -10.65 41.24
N ASP A 1029 11.76 -9.41 40.90
CA ASP A 1029 11.66 -8.32 41.87
C ASP A 1029 10.63 -8.61 42.96
N ARG A 1030 9.55 -9.33 42.62
CA ARG A 1030 8.54 -9.78 43.60
C ARG A 1030 9.10 -10.83 44.56
N VAL A 1031 9.88 -11.78 44.07
CA VAL A 1031 10.56 -12.80 44.90
C VAL A 1031 11.58 -12.13 45.83
N LYS A 1032 12.37 -11.17 45.34
CA LYS A 1032 13.37 -10.44 46.15
C LYS A 1032 12.76 -9.52 47.21
N LYS A 1033 11.53 -9.04 46.98
CA LYS A 1033 10.75 -8.28 47.97
C LYS A 1033 10.07 -9.17 49.02
N HIS A 1034 10.01 -10.49 48.83
CA HIS A 1034 9.44 -11.41 49.81
C HIS A 1034 10.24 -11.40 51.12
N LEU A 1035 9.55 -11.54 52.26
CA LEU A 1035 10.20 -11.53 53.57
C LEU A 1035 11.29 -12.59 53.67
N SER A 1036 11.02 -13.80 53.18
CA SER A 1036 11.98 -14.90 53.17
C SER A 1036 13.27 -14.55 52.42
N TYR A 1037 13.20 -13.87 51.27
CA TYR A 1037 14.41 -13.49 50.54
C TYR A 1037 15.22 -12.45 51.33
N ARG A 1038 14.55 -11.40 51.82
CA ARG A 1038 15.18 -10.31 52.58
C ARG A 1038 15.84 -10.77 53.86
N LEU A 1039 15.20 -11.66 54.62
CA LEU A 1039 15.76 -12.19 55.86
C LEU A 1039 16.97 -13.07 55.59
N GLY A 1040 16.94 -13.89 54.52
CA GLY A 1040 18.09 -14.69 54.13
C GLY A 1040 19.29 -13.88 53.68
N GLU A 1041 19.08 -12.80 52.92
CA GLU A 1041 20.15 -11.87 52.55
C GLU A 1041 20.80 -11.21 53.77
N ILE A 1042 20.01 -10.83 54.78
CA ILE A 1042 20.56 -10.25 56.02
C ILE A 1042 21.52 -11.24 56.69
N VAL A 1043 21.19 -12.54 56.71
CA VAL A 1043 22.07 -13.58 57.25
C VAL A 1043 23.33 -13.73 56.39
N LEU A 1044 23.17 -13.93 55.09
CA LEU A 1044 24.28 -14.17 54.16
C LEU A 1044 25.27 -12.99 54.07
N ASN A 1045 24.80 -11.76 54.24
CA ASN A 1045 25.67 -10.58 54.18
C ASN A 1045 26.42 -10.32 55.50
N ASN A 1046 26.03 -10.98 56.59
CA ASN A 1046 26.56 -10.66 57.93
C ASN A 1046 27.15 -11.87 58.68
N TYR A 1047 26.97 -13.11 58.20
CA TYR A 1047 27.41 -14.31 58.93
C TYR A 1047 28.94 -14.46 59.03
N ASN A 1048 29.69 -13.94 58.07
CA ASN A 1048 31.15 -14.10 57.94
C ASN A 1048 32.00 -13.20 58.86
N SER A 1049 31.38 -12.33 59.67
CA SER A 1049 32.10 -11.43 60.57
C SER A 1049 31.55 -11.58 61.98
N PHE A 1050 32.40 -12.01 62.92
CA PHE A 1050 32.01 -12.29 64.31
C PHE A 1050 31.22 -11.12 64.95
N GLY A 1051 31.70 -9.88 64.77
CA GLY A 1051 31.03 -8.68 65.27
C GLY A 1051 29.68 -8.40 64.58
N LYS A 1052 29.54 -8.63 63.28
CA LYS A 1052 28.27 -8.44 62.55
C LYS A 1052 27.27 -9.56 62.82
N CYS A 1053 27.77 -10.76 63.09
CA CYS A 1053 27.00 -11.97 63.36
C CYS A 1053 26.12 -11.81 64.62
N ILE A 1054 26.66 -11.18 65.67
CA ILE A 1054 25.95 -10.91 66.94
C ILE A 1054 24.71 -10.02 66.75
N PHE A 1055 24.72 -9.12 65.76
CA PHE A 1055 23.60 -8.21 65.49
C PHE A 1055 22.52 -8.79 64.55
N ILE A 1056 22.76 -9.96 63.93
CA ILE A 1056 21.82 -10.58 62.99
C ILE A 1056 20.42 -10.75 63.60
N PRO A 1057 20.24 -11.31 64.82
CA PRO A 1057 18.91 -11.45 65.41
C PRO A 1057 18.16 -10.12 65.54
N PHE A 1058 18.87 -9.03 65.85
CA PHE A 1058 18.29 -7.69 65.94
C PHE A 1058 17.91 -7.12 64.57
N LEU A 1059 18.76 -7.29 63.55
CA LEU A 1059 18.48 -6.88 62.18
C LEU A 1059 17.29 -7.64 61.57
N LEU A 1060 17.20 -8.95 61.82
CA LEU A 1060 16.07 -9.79 61.39
C LEU A 1060 14.76 -9.34 62.04
N TYR A 1061 14.79 -8.98 63.34
CA TYR A 1061 13.64 -8.45 64.05
C TYR A 1061 13.19 -7.09 63.51
N ILE A 1062 14.14 -6.17 63.24
CA ILE A 1062 13.85 -4.86 62.63
C ILE A 1062 13.20 -5.05 61.25
N GLU A 1063 13.82 -5.85 60.37
CA GLU A 1063 13.32 -6.03 59.01
C GLU A 1063 11.95 -6.74 59.01
N SER A 1064 11.74 -7.71 59.90
CA SER A 1064 10.44 -8.37 60.06
C SER A 1064 9.34 -7.43 60.55
N ASN A 1065 9.63 -6.54 61.50
CA ASN A 1065 8.67 -5.55 61.99
C ASN A 1065 8.40 -4.45 60.96
N LYS A 1066 9.43 -4.03 60.21
CA LYS A 1066 9.31 -3.12 59.08
C LYS A 1066 8.42 -3.73 58.01
N PHE A 1067 8.62 -5.01 57.67
CA PHE A 1067 7.79 -5.74 56.72
C PHE A 1067 6.35 -5.94 57.23
N LYS A 1068 6.15 -6.27 58.52
CA LYS A 1068 4.82 -6.35 59.14
C LYS A 1068 4.08 -5.02 59.10
N LYS A 1069 4.72 -3.89 59.41
CA LYS A 1069 4.14 -2.54 59.27
C LYS A 1069 3.83 -2.17 57.82
N GLN A 1070 4.65 -2.64 56.87
CA GLN A 1070 4.45 -2.41 55.45
C GLN A 1070 3.29 -3.24 54.88
N ASN A 1071 3.07 -4.47 55.36
CA ASN A 1071 2.02 -5.37 54.88
C ASN A 1071 0.73 -5.37 55.70
N SER A 1072 0.72 -4.86 56.93
CA SER A 1072 -0.52 -4.66 57.71
C SER A 1072 -1.48 -3.63 57.11
N LYS A 1073 -1.08 -2.99 56.00
CA LYS A 1073 -1.86 -1.97 55.28
C LYS A 1073 -2.34 -2.37 53.88
N LYS A 1074 -2.25 -3.64 53.42
CA LYS A 1074 -2.84 -4.03 52.12
C LYS A 1074 -3.13 -5.53 51.97
N LEU A 1075 -4.35 -5.84 51.51
CA LEU A 1075 -4.73 -7.09 50.86
C LEU A 1075 -4.43 -6.95 49.36
N ASN A 1076 -3.21 -7.27 48.92
CA ASN A 1076 -2.87 -7.28 47.49
C ASN A 1076 -3.33 -8.61 46.87
N ARG A 1077 -4.37 -8.59 46.02
CA ARG A 1077 -4.59 -9.68 45.04
C ARG A 1077 -3.60 -9.50 43.89
N ASN A 1078 -2.39 -10.02 44.06
CA ASN A 1078 -1.40 -10.01 43.00
C ASN A 1078 -1.67 -11.13 41.98
N LYS A 1079 -1.43 -10.87 40.69
CA LYS A 1079 -1.37 -11.89 39.63
C LYS A 1079 -0.42 -13.04 40.03
N PRO A 1080 -0.73 -14.33 39.79
CA PRO A 1080 0.21 -15.42 40.07
C PRO A 1080 1.54 -15.25 39.33
N LEU A 1081 2.66 -15.65 39.95
CA LEU A 1081 4.02 -15.43 39.42
C LEU A 1081 4.23 -16.03 38.02
N LYS A 1082 3.52 -17.11 37.68
CA LYS A 1082 3.57 -17.81 36.38
C LYS A 1082 3.14 -16.97 35.17
N TYR A 1083 2.55 -15.79 35.40
CA TYR A 1083 2.06 -14.91 34.34
C TYR A 1083 2.94 -13.67 34.12
N TYR A 1084 4.21 -13.73 34.58
CA TYR A 1084 5.24 -12.72 34.35
C TYR A 1084 6.30 -13.29 33.41
N ASP A 1085 6.83 -12.43 32.54
CA ASP A 1085 7.77 -12.82 31.48
C ASP A 1085 9.13 -13.32 32.04
N ASP A 1086 9.49 -12.91 33.27
CA ASP A 1086 10.68 -13.34 34.00
C ASP A 1086 10.41 -14.48 35.01
N TYR A 1087 9.32 -15.22 34.85
CA TYR A 1087 8.92 -16.30 35.77
C TYR A 1087 10.00 -17.37 35.96
N GLU A 1088 10.64 -17.83 34.89
CA GLU A 1088 11.71 -18.84 34.95
C GLU A 1088 12.90 -18.35 35.78
N GLN A 1089 13.26 -17.07 35.66
CA GLN A 1089 14.31 -16.45 36.47
C GLN A 1089 13.88 -16.27 37.92
N ALA A 1090 12.59 -16.02 38.16
CA ALA A 1090 12.02 -15.93 39.50
C ALA A 1090 12.02 -17.29 40.22
N LEU A 1091 11.84 -18.41 39.50
CA LEU A 1091 11.96 -19.77 40.06
C LEU A 1091 13.39 -20.05 40.53
N VAL A 1092 14.40 -19.57 39.80
CA VAL A 1092 15.81 -19.65 40.23
C VAL A 1092 16.01 -18.91 41.56
N GLU A 1093 15.47 -17.70 41.67
CA GLU A 1093 15.57 -16.88 42.89
C GLU A 1093 14.77 -17.45 44.08
N GLN A 1094 13.62 -18.10 43.85
CA GLN A 1094 12.87 -18.83 44.88
C GLN A 1094 13.63 -20.06 45.41
N ASN A 1095 14.48 -20.65 44.58
CA ASN A 1095 15.32 -21.80 44.95
C ASN A 1095 16.69 -21.40 45.51
N SER A 1096 16.99 -20.10 45.59
CA SER A 1096 18.25 -19.57 46.11
C SER A 1096 18.47 -19.90 47.60
N ILE A 1097 19.75 -19.94 48.01
CA ILE A 1097 20.15 -20.15 49.41
C ILE A 1097 19.56 -19.04 50.30
N ALA A 1098 19.56 -17.79 49.83
CA ALA A 1098 18.95 -16.67 50.54
C ALA A 1098 17.47 -16.94 50.83
N TYR A 1099 16.68 -17.29 49.81
CA TYR A 1099 15.26 -17.55 49.99
C TYR A 1099 14.99 -18.72 50.95
N LYS A 1100 15.76 -19.82 50.84
CA LYS A 1100 15.66 -20.99 51.72
C LYS A 1100 15.96 -20.66 53.19
N ILE A 1101 17.07 -19.94 53.45
CA ILE A 1101 17.45 -19.52 54.81
C ILE A 1101 16.35 -18.67 55.43
N GLY A 1102 15.88 -17.63 54.73
CA GLY A 1102 14.86 -16.78 55.33
C GLY A 1102 13.48 -17.43 55.39
N ASN A 1103 13.19 -18.46 54.58
CA ASN A 1103 11.94 -19.23 54.72
C ASN A 1103 11.93 -20.05 56.02
N ILE A 1104 13.08 -20.62 56.43
CA ILE A 1104 13.26 -21.26 57.74
C ILE A 1104 12.99 -20.22 58.85
N ILE A 1105 13.56 -19.02 58.71
CA ILE A 1105 13.38 -17.93 59.69
C ILE A 1105 11.91 -17.51 59.80
N VAL A 1106 11.21 -17.34 58.67
CA VAL A 1106 9.77 -16.98 58.65
C VAL A 1106 8.91 -18.06 59.31
N ASN A 1107 9.18 -19.35 59.04
CA ASN A 1107 8.38 -20.45 59.58
C ASN A 1107 8.51 -20.62 61.09
N VAL A 1108 9.69 -20.37 61.67
CA VAL A 1108 9.89 -20.49 63.12
C VAL A 1108 9.41 -19.23 63.89
N ASN A 1109 9.28 -18.09 63.22
CA ASN A 1109 8.79 -16.82 63.79
C ASN A 1109 7.30 -16.82 64.24
N LYS A 1110 6.61 -17.96 64.21
CA LYS A 1110 5.29 -18.09 64.85
C LYS A 1110 5.35 -18.12 66.40
N ARG A 1111 6.54 -18.13 67.03
CA ARG A 1111 6.73 -18.32 68.49
C ARG A 1111 7.35 -17.14 69.29
N GLY A 1112 7.37 -15.91 68.76
CA GLY A 1112 7.73 -14.69 69.53
C GLY A 1112 9.23 -14.34 69.59
N LYS A 1113 9.59 -13.26 70.31
CA LYS A 1113 10.92 -12.58 70.28
C LYS A 1113 12.14 -13.50 70.57
N MET A 1114 12.00 -14.53 71.42
CA MET A 1114 13.07 -15.52 71.67
C MET A 1114 13.34 -16.45 70.48
N GLY A 1115 12.43 -16.53 69.51
CA GLY A 1115 12.55 -17.43 68.35
C GLY A 1115 13.70 -17.06 67.40
N TYR A 1116 14.00 -15.78 67.20
CA TYR A 1116 15.05 -15.35 66.28
C TYR A 1116 16.46 -15.75 66.74
N PHE A 1117 16.71 -15.78 68.05
CA PHE A 1117 18.01 -16.15 68.61
C PHE A 1117 18.26 -17.67 68.50
N ARG A 1118 17.24 -18.48 68.80
CA ARG A 1118 17.33 -19.95 68.74
C ARG A 1118 17.49 -20.47 67.31
N VAL A 1119 16.75 -19.88 66.37
CA VAL A 1119 16.83 -20.18 64.93
C VAL A 1119 18.16 -19.74 64.33
N PHE A 1120 18.68 -18.61 64.80
CA PHE A 1120 19.99 -18.13 64.37
C PHE A 1120 21.11 -19.13 64.74
N CYS A 1121 21.08 -19.71 65.94
CA CYS A 1121 22.00 -20.77 66.33
C CYS A 1121 21.87 -22.04 65.47
N GLU A 1122 20.64 -22.45 65.15
CA GLU A 1122 20.38 -23.61 64.26
C GLU A 1122 20.84 -23.37 62.82
N ILE A 1123 20.62 -22.17 62.26
CA ILE A 1123 21.02 -21.80 60.90
C ILE A 1123 22.55 -21.64 60.79
N ILE A 1124 23.21 -21.05 61.78
CA ILE A 1124 24.68 -20.99 61.84
C ILE A 1124 25.26 -22.41 61.87
N ASN A 1125 24.64 -23.34 62.61
CA ASN A 1125 25.05 -24.75 62.61
C ASN A 1125 24.84 -25.43 61.25
N ILE A 1126 23.73 -25.14 60.55
CA ILE A 1126 23.46 -25.65 59.19
C ILE A 1126 24.45 -25.09 58.15
N ILE A 1127 24.82 -23.81 58.26
CA ILE A 1127 25.78 -23.14 57.38
C ILE A 1127 27.21 -23.63 57.66
N LYS A 1128 27.57 -23.89 58.93
CA LYS A 1128 28.88 -24.43 59.32
C LYS A 1128 29.05 -25.94 59.03
N ASN A 1129 27.96 -26.72 59.01
CA ASN A 1129 27.99 -28.16 58.71
C ASN A 1129 27.81 -28.49 57.21
N LYS A 1130 27.84 -27.48 56.33
CA LYS A 1130 27.87 -27.65 54.86
C LYS A 1130 28.99 -26.82 54.21
N GLY A 1131 30.14 -26.75 54.91
CA GLY A 1131 31.43 -26.57 54.23
C GLY A 1131 31.80 -27.86 53.51
#